data_AF-A0AAU8LT80-F1
#
_entry.id   AF-A0AAU8LT80-F1
#
_cell.length_a   1.000
_cell.length_b   1.000
_cell.length_c   1.000
_cell.angle_alpha   90.00
_cell.angle_beta   90.00
_cell.angle_gamma   90.00
#
_symmetry.space_group_name_H-M   'P 1'
#
loop_
_entity.id
_entity.type
_entity.pdbx_description
1 polymer ?
#
loop_
_entity_poly.entity_id
_entity_poly.type
_entity_poly.pdbx_seq_one_letter_code
_entity_poly.pdbx_strand_id
1 'polypeptide(L)'
;MRKLKTQVSRADILRFLAVTRRVPWNAAAKLTGYSLQLEQHKPKKKQQTNRSRRAQQILAHLAAETPVLDKIAEAKEITCTVPLEAFWYLAEKRSLKKTIHRLTEKSEFLPPKEKRSALPGVLLQVKPLSPEEISVPEFKVKKRVRRSPTASLSNSPLFSTSSEIKQTKNAEILSLRADMESLVVSYATFTTFRAKAERKKQQSALKKRVEEKAAHRFHLRLHRLLGLISVAEYVDLALLQEIIRLLPSSTSDITTEVALQSHPDVERADTSFLRIKPEKKKIYQATFSQEGSSLQADLLGLLRQRDATQAPFLFSLELLVALPLLHSDSMQKQIIIWLEACMLRFVRTWFDMQEDSELTRPAAQFLGLIDLLPKELGKRFTARSFLYGIVHRDSLRQGALIPAEYEAERILQTVQNVVPVQYYQVLQQGELLRLYPSHEAGLPSFPGSPLVELELSRDILLLHRAGYISTLPVRPGEVVHDCTGSEETFILQSTSEQFFFGICFRPSWAESIGRNKQGLFVDARWLHKTYRLHWTNSTKDGAGNWQGEKELQTDQYGLFVDLSIADQVVQRFRRILPGEFMMGSPKDEPERQSWGKEALHKVILSTSFWVADTVVTQRFWQEIVKTNSSRFRGAERPVEKVSYHDAMLFLQQLNERMPGIKARLLTEAEWEYCCRAGSTTPFSFGHRITPDQVNYNGQYPYHTGTPGKNRKQTVPVKSLPCNAWGLYEMHGNVWEWCQDYWQENLSAEEPQRDPQGPATGEFRIVRGGSWSLSGRGVRSAVRGKFSPHFRNSCIGLRIALSPEEEPAP
;
A
#
# COMPACT_ATOMS: atom_id res chain seq x y z
N MET A 1 31.91 21.89 35.74
CA MET A 1 33.12 21.65 36.58
C MET A 1 33.85 22.96 36.93
N ARG A 2 33.18 23.92 37.59
CA ARG A 2 33.86 24.92 38.44
C ARG A 2 33.89 24.31 39.85
N LYS A 3 35.03 23.73 40.20
CA LYS A 3 35.55 23.34 41.54
C LYS A 3 36.29 22.01 41.44
N LEU A 4 37.53 22.10 40.99
CA LEU A 4 38.65 21.34 41.55
C LEU A 4 39.90 22.19 41.31
N LYS A 5 40.19 23.06 42.27
CA LYS A 5 41.53 23.61 42.48
C LYS A 5 42.40 22.41 42.88
N THR A 6 43.49 22.12 42.17
CA THR A 6 44.86 22.51 42.57
C THR A 6 45.93 21.83 41.70
N GLN A 7 46.84 22.69 41.20
CA GLN A 7 48.23 22.48 40.77
C GLN A 7 48.52 21.58 39.54
N VAL A 8 48.59 22.24 38.38
CA VAL A 8 49.13 21.70 37.13
C VAL A 8 50.50 22.38 36.89
N SER A 9 51.52 21.57 36.61
CA SER A 9 52.94 21.97 36.54
C SER A 9 53.34 22.51 35.15
N ARG A 10 54.52 23.12 35.04
CA ARG A 10 55.11 23.56 33.75
C ARG A 10 55.26 22.43 32.72
N ALA A 11 55.32 21.17 33.16
CA ALA A 11 55.37 19.98 32.29
C ALA A 11 54.01 19.68 31.62
N ASP A 12 52.90 20.06 32.25
CA ASP A 12 51.56 19.79 31.75
C ASP A 12 51.12 20.81 30.69
N ILE A 13 51.65 22.04 30.74
CA ILE A 13 51.49 23.05 29.68
C ILE A 13 52.21 22.61 28.40
N LEU A 14 53.38 21.97 28.51
CA LEU A 14 54.11 21.42 27.36
C LEU A 14 53.43 20.18 26.75
N ARG A 15 52.77 19.35 27.57
CA ARG A 15 51.93 18.24 27.08
C ARG A 15 50.66 18.74 26.37
N PHE A 16 50.07 19.84 26.85
CA PHE A 16 48.90 20.45 26.22
C PHE A 16 49.21 20.97 24.81
N LEU A 17 50.38 21.61 24.62
CA LEU A 17 50.78 22.17 23.32
C LEU A 17 51.31 21.13 22.31
N ALA A 18 51.76 19.95 22.76
CA ALA A 18 52.22 18.88 21.88
C ALA A 18 51.07 18.08 21.22
N VAL A 19 49.85 18.12 21.78
CA VAL A 19 48.67 17.39 21.27
C VAL A 19 47.88 18.22 20.24
N THR A 20 47.98 19.55 20.27
CA THR A 20 47.30 20.44 19.32
C THR A 20 48.14 20.71 18.08
N ARG A 21 48.14 19.80 17.10
CA ARG A 21 48.76 20.02 15.77
C ARG A 21 47.95 20.98 14.87
N ARG A 22 47.83 22.24 15.29
CA ARG A 22 47.59 23.39 14.39
C ARG A 22 48.32 24.63 14.92
N VAL A 23 49.64 24.62 14.92
CA VAL A 23 50.43 25.86 14.80
C VAL A 23 51.66 25.59 13.92
N PRO A 24 51.87 26.34 12.84
CA PRO A 24 53.04 26.21 11.96
C PRO A 24 54.35 26.59 12.68
N TRP A 25 55.42 25.85 12.39
CA TRP A 25 56.74 25.90 13.04
C TRP A 25 57.41 27.28 13.09
N ASN A 26 56.98 28.22 12.25
CA ASN A 26 57.52 29.59 12.22
C ASN A 26 57.03 30.46 13.41
N ALA A 27 55.97 30.06 14.12
CA ALA A 27 55.50 30.76 15.33
C ALA A 27 56.26 30.34 16.61
N ALA A 28 56.95 29.20 16.60
CA ALA A 28 57.74 28.72 17.74
C ALA A 28 59.11 29.44 17.87
N ALA A 29 59.62 30.00 16.77
CA ALA A 29 60.92 30.69 16.76
C ALA A 29 60.87 32.16 17.24
N LYS A 30 59.68 32.76 17.37
CA LYS A 30 59.52 34.14 17.90
C LYS A 30 59.47 34.22 19.44
N LEU A 31 59.45 33.09 20.16
CA LEU A 31 59.44 33.03 21.62
C LEU A 31 60.83 32.81 22.27
N THR A 32 61.90 32.74 21.47
CA THR A 32 63.27 32.49 21.96
C THR A 32 64.34 33.46 21.45
N GLY A 33 63.95 34.56 20.78
CA GLY A 33 64.71 35.82 20.82
C GLY A 33 66.13 35.90 20.22
N TYR A 34 66.38 35.40 18.99
CA TYR A 34 67.58 35.80 18.20
C TYR A 34 67.30 35.87 16.68
N SER A 35 68.01 36.79 15.99
CA SER A 35 67.71 37.34 14.66
C SER A 35 68.42 36.68 13.47
N LEU A 36 67.72 36.77 12.32
CA LEU A 36 68.10 36.67 10.90
C LEU A 36 69.60 36.72 10.49
N GLN A 37 69.97 35.94 9.46
CA GLN A 37 70.32 36.47 8.12
C GLN A 37 70.38 35.40 7.00
N LEU A 38 69.64 35.68 5.92
CA LEU A 38 69.93 35.63 4.47
C LEU A 38 70.70 34.49 3.76
N GLU A 39 70.09 34.15 2.60
CA GLU A 39 70.66 33.80 1.28
C GLU A 39 70.77 32.34 0.75
N GLN A 40 70.00 32.15 -0.34
CA GLN A 40 70.23 31.44 -1.62
C GLN A 40 70.98 30.08 -1.65
N HIS A 41 70.27 29.02 -2.07
CA HIS A 41 70.51 28.28 -3.34
C HIS A 41 69.87 26.88 -3.35
N LYS A 42 69.28 26.50 -4.49
CA LYS A 42 69.13 25.09 -4.93
C LYS A 42 70.54 24.56 -5.28
N PRO A 43 70.92 23.29 -5.03
CA PRO A 43 70.54 22.21 -5.96
C PRO A 43 70.42 20.79 -5.35
N LYS A 44 70.00 19.85 -6.21
CA LYS A 44 69.91 18.39 -6.03
C LYS A 44 71.24 17.75 -5.55
N LYS A 45 71.18 16.77 -4.63
CA LYS A 45 71.72 15.37 -4.77
C LYS A 45 71.83 14.62 -3.43
N LYS A 46 71.54 13.31 -3.52
CA LYS A 46 72.01 12.12 -2.77
C LYS A 46 72.91 12.31 -1.53
N GLN A 47 72.53 11.66 -0.41
CA GLN A 47 73.35 10.73 0.42
C GLN A 47 72.46 10.24 1.61
N GLN A 48 72.33 8.94 1.91
CA GLN A 48 73.26 8.12 2.73
C GLN A 48 73.65 8.87 4.02
N THR A 49 73.50 8.40 5.26
CA THR A 49 73.32 7.06 5.82
C THR A 49 73.05 7.19 7.33
N ASN A 50 72.05 6.49 7.86
CA ASN A 50 72.07 5.97 9.25
C ASN A 50 72.28 4.44 9.27
N ARG A 51 72.59 3.86 8.10
CA ARG A 51 72.87 2.42 7.92
C ARG A 51 74.35 2.04 8.02
N SER A 52 75.27 3.01 7.92
CA SER A 52 76.72 2.77 7.93
C SER A 52 77.26 2.41 9.32
N ARG A 53 76.61 2.87 10.40
CA ARG A 53 77.02 2.49 11.77
C ARG A 53 76.59 1.08 12.19
N ARG A 54 75.47 0.58 11.63
CA ARG A 54 74.93 -0.77 11.94
C ARG A 54 75.56 -1.87 11.08
N ALA A 55 76.02 -1.54 9.87
CA ALA A 55 76.72 -2.48 9.00
C ALA A 55 78.14 -2.81 9.51
N GLN A 56 78.82 -1.85 10.15
CA GLN A 56 80.13 -2.10 10.76
C GLN A 56 80.06 -2.95 12.03
N GLN A 57 78.95 -2.90 12.80
CA GLN A 57 78.75 -3.77 13.96
C GLN A 57 78.42 -5.23 13.58
N ILE A 58 77.82 -5.48 12.42
CA ILE A 58 77.47 -6.83 11.95
C ILE A 58 78.67 -7.53 11.32
N LEU A 59 79.58 -6.78 10.68
CA LEU A 59 80.81 -7.33 10.11
C LEU A 59 81.85 -7.71 11.18
N ALA A 60 81.84 -7.06 12.35
CA ALA A 60 82.70 -7.44 13.48
C ALA A 60 82.26 -8.75 14.17
N HIS A 61 81.00 -9.16 14.04
CA HIS A 61 80.50 -10.41 14.62
C HIS A 61 80.66 -11.64 13.71
N LEU A 62 80.82 -11.45 12.40
CA LEU A 62 80.91 -12.54 11.41
C LEU A 62 82.34 -13.05 11.17
N ALA A 63 83.35 -12.45 11.79
CA ALA A 63 84.76 -12.85 11.67
C ALA A 63 85.27 -13.76 12.81
N ALA A 64 84.39 -14.17 13.73
CA ALA A 64 84.77 -14.94 14.93
C ALA A 64 84.36 -16.43 14.92
N GLU A 65 83.76 -16.95 13.83
CA GLU A 65 83.26 -18.34 13.77
C GLU A 65 83.74 -19.12 12.52
N THR A 66 85.00 -18.92 12.12
CA THR A 66 85.68 -19.66 11.05
C THR A 66 86.76 -20.63 11.58
N PRO A 67 86.39 -21.58 12.46
CA PRO A 67 87.06 -22.89 12.39
C PRO A 67 86.14 -24.11 12.63
N VAL A 68 84.80 -23.97 12.59
CA VAL A 68 83.87 -25.11 12.74
C VAL A 68 83.56 -25.79 11.39
N LEU A 69 83.61 -25.03 10.28
CA LEU A 69 83.25 -25.52 8.96
C LEU A 69 84.28 -26.48 8.35
N ASP A 70 85.55 -26.40 8.75
CA ASP A 70 86.60 -27.31 8.25
C ASP A 70 86.58 -28.69 8.92
N LYS A 71 85.93 -28.84 10.09
CA LYS A 71 85.83 -30.14 10.79
C LYS A 71 84.64 -31.02 10.35
N ILE A 72 83.71 -30.48 9.55
CA ILE A 72 82.55 -31.25 9.02
C ILE A 72 82.89 -31.94 7.69
N ALA A 73 84.01 -31.58 7.06
CA ALA A 73 84.45 -32.19 5.80
C ALA A 73 85.01 -33.64 5.92
N GLU A 74 85.17 -34.19 7.14
CA GLU A 74 85.79 -35.51 7.35
C GLU A 74 84.87 -36.62 7.91
N ALA A 75 83.56 -36.40 8.07
CA ALA A 75 82.62 -37.46 8.44
C ALA A 75 81.77 -37.91 7.22
N LYS A 76 82.15 -39.05 6.62
CA LYS A 76 81.39 -39.72 5.56
C LYS A 76 80.13 -40.41 6.13
N GLU A 77 79.00 -40.17 5.47
CA GLU A 77 77.68 -40.82 5.59
C GLU A 77 76.86 -40.59 6.87
N ILE A 78 76.02 -39.56 6.86
CA ILE A 78 74.70 -39.59 7.53
C ILE A 78 73.66 -39.06 6.54
N THR A 79 72.81 -39.96 6.05
CA THR A 79 71.57 -39.65 5.34
C THR A 79 70.54 -39.12 6.34
N CYS A 80 70.06 -37.89 6.14
CA CYS A 80 68.97 -37.31 6.92
C CYS A 80 67.86 -36.85 5.97
N THR A 81 66.66 -37.41 6.11
CA THR A 81 65.46 -37.01 5.37
C THR A 81 64.95 -35.67 5.91
N VAL A 82 65.09 -34.60 5.13
CA VAL A 82 64.67 -33.24 5.51
C VAL A 82 63.28 -32.93 4.94
N PRO A 83 62.31 -32.45 5.74
CA PRO A 83 60.99 -32.02 5.27
C PRO A 83 61.08 -30.90 4.22
N LEU A 84 60.25 -31.01 3.16
CA LEU A 84 60.22 -30.21 1.93
C LEU A 84 60.26 -28.68 2.15
N GLU A 85 59.84 -28.22 3.32
CA GLU A 85 59.73 -26.80 3.70
C GLU A 85 61.09 -26.16 4.03
N ALA A 86 62.09 -26.94 4.47
CA ALA A 86 63.45 -26.45 4.70
C ALA A 86 64.28 -26.34 3.41
N PHE A 87 63.93 -27.12 2.38
CA PHE A 87 64.56 -27.11 1.06
C PHE A 87 64.29 -25.78 0.31
N TRP A 88 63.09 -25.23 0.42
CA TRP A 88 62.73 -23.94 -0.18
C TRP A 88 63.38 -22.74 0.51
N TYR A 89 63.63 -22.83 1.82
CA TYR A 89 64.26 -21.75 2.58
C TYR A 89 65.77 -21.60 2.28
N LEU A 90 66.44 -22.70 1.87
CA LEU A 90 67.85 -22.68 1.43
C LEU A 90 68.02 -22.17 -0.01
N ALA A 91 66.97 -22.29 -0.84
CA ALA A 91 66.97 -21.81 -2.24
C ALA A 91 66.88 -20.27 -2.37
N GLU A 92 66.47 -19.54 -1.33
CA GLU A 92 66.28 -18.09 -1.37
C GLU A 92 67.50 -17.24 -0.98
N LYS A 93 68.65 -17.84 -0.64
CA LYS A 93 69.88 -17.07 -0.41
C LYS A 93 70.66 -16.85 -1.71
N ARG A 94 71.06 -15.59 -1.92
CA ARG A 94 71.56 -14.91 -3.13
C ARG A 94 72.77 -15.52 -3.89
N SER A 95 73.19 -16.75 -3.59
CA SER A 95 74.32 -17.43 -4.25
C SER A 95 73.93 -18.24 -5.51
N LEU A 96 72.64 -18.53 -5.76
CA LEU A 96 72.21 -19.30 -6.95
C LEU A 96 71.65 -18.46 -8.09
N LYS A 97 71.37 -17.17 -7.89
CA LYS A 97 70.95 -16.25 -8.98
C LYS A 97 72.02 -16.06 -10.05
N LYS A 98 73.31 -16.20 -9.72
CA LYS A 98 74.40 -16.15 -10.71
C LYS A 98 74.59 -17.46 -11.49
N THR A 99 74.19 -18.60 -10.91
CA THR A 99 74.24 -19.91 -11.58
C THR A 99 73.00 -20.14 -12.45
N ILE A 100 71.81 -19.69 -12.02
CA ILE A 100 70.57 -19.77 -12.80
C ILE A 100 70.60 -18.81 -14.00
N HIS A 101 71.24 -17.64 -13.88
CA HIS A 101 71.42 -16.71 -15.00
C HIS A 101 72.38 -17.26 -16.08
N ARG A 102 73.20 -18.28 -15.78
CA ARG A 102 74.02 -19.03 -16.75
C ARG A 102 73.29 -20.18 -17.44
N LEU A 103 72.09 -20.57 -16.99
CA LEU A 103 71.32 -21.68 -17.56
C LEU A 103 70.14 -21.24 -18.43
N THR A 104 69.76 -19.95 -18.39
CA THR A 104 68.69 -19.36 -19.23
C THR A 104 69.23 -18.55 -20.42
N GLU A 105 70.38 -18.94 -20.99
CA GLU A 105 70.99 -18.31 -22.18
C GLU A 105 70.84 -19.17 -23.46
N LYS A 106 69.92 -20.13 -23.49
CA LYS A 106 69.61 -20.88 -24.73
C LYS A 106 68.10 -21.04 -24.95
N SER A 107 67.73 -20.70 -26.19
CA SER A 107 66.52 -20.99 -26.98
C SER A 107 65.26 -20.13 -26.79
N GLU A 108 65.10 -19.31 -27.83
CA GLU A 108 64.04 -18.42 -28.32
C GLU A 108 62.66 -19.04 -28.68
N PHE A 109 61.74 -18.12 -29.05
CA PHE A 109 60.58 -18.20 -29.97
C PHE A 109 59.13 -18.27 -29.43
N LEU A 110 58.38 -17.21 -29.80
CA LEU A 110 56.93 -16.99 -29.84
C LEU A 110 56.30 -17.62 -31.13
N PRO A 111 54.99 -17.50 -31.50
CA PRO A 111 53.67 -17.49 -30.81
C PRO A 111 52.62 -18.48 -31.50
N PRO A 112 51.36 -18.12 -31.91
CA PRO A 112 50.02 -18.30 -31.26
C PRO A 112 48.97 -19.15 -32.05
N LYS A 113 47.76 -19.45 -31.48
CA LYS A 113 46.38 -19.40 -32.09
C LYS A 113 45.30 -20.43 -31.60
N GLU A 114 44.07 -19.91 -31.48
CA GLU A 114 42.69 -20.43 -31.72
C GLU A 114 42.18 -21.89 -31.50
N LYS A 115 40.99 -21.95 -30.83
CA LYS A 115 39.72 -22.72 -31.07
C LYS A 115 39.58 -24.27 -30.97
N ARG A 116 38.51 -24.65 -30.22
CA ARG A 116 37.62 -25.86 -30.27
C ARG A 116 38.27 -27.21 -29.84
N SER A 117 37.64 -28.22 -29.22
CA SER A 117 36.31 -28.53 -28.65
C SER A 117 36.32 -29.99 -28.12
N ALA A 118 35.67 -30.27 -26.97
CA ALA A 118 35.02 -31.55 -26.51
C ALA A 118 35.92 -32.79 -26.25
N LEU A 119 35.87 -33.58 -25.15
CA LEU A 119 34.81 -34.36 -24.44
C LEU A 119 35.46 -35.02 -23.16
N PRO A 120 34.79 -35.86 -22.32
CA PRO A 120 33.69 -35.60 -21.39
C PRO A 120 33.98 -35.98 -19.90
N GLY A 121 33.25 -35.38 -18.96
CA GLY A 121 32.79 -35.99 -17.69
C GLY A 121 33.79 -36.34 -16.57
N VAL A 122 33.92 -35.48 -15.55
CA VAL A 122 33.63 -35.75 -14.12
C VAL A 122 33.37 -34.41 -13.42
N LEU A 123 32.16 -34.23 -12.89
CA LEU A 123 31.73 -33.09 -12.07
C LEU A 123 32.09 -33.36 -10.60
N LEU A 124 32.91 -32.50 -9.98
CA LEU A 124 32.96 -32.33 -8.53
C LEU A 124 32.43 -30.93 -8.20
N GLN A 125 31.12 -30.85 -7.95
CA GLN A 125 30.47 -29.69 -7.35
C GLN A 125 30.64 -29.76 -5.83
N VAL A 126 31.16 -28.70 -5.24
CA VAL A 126 31.07 -28.44 -3.79
C VAL A 126 30.01 -27.36 -3.58
N LYS A 127 28.88 -27.73 -2.98
CA LYS A 127 27.80 -26.82 -2.55
C LYS A 127 28.08 -26.27 -1.14
N PRO A 128 27.65 -25.03 -0.82
CA PRO A 128 27.72 -24.45 0.51
C PRO A 128 26.61 -24.97 1.42
N LEU A 129 26.92 -25.22 2.71
CA LEU A 129 25.95 -25.60 3.74
C LEU A 129 25.43 -24.34 4.48
N SER A 130 24.13 -24.37 4.77
CA SER A 130 23.33 -23.38 5.52
C SER A 130 23.53 -23.48 7.04
N PRO A 131 23.19 -22.43 7.82
CA PRO A 131 23.52 -22.32 9.24
C PRO A 131 22.40 -22.82 10.16
N GLU A 132 22.22 -24.13 10.25
CA GLU A 132 21.58 -24.82 11.39
C GLU A 132 22.36 -26.14 11.58
N GLU A 133 22.55 -26.61 12.82
CA GLU A 133 23.45 -27.72 13.22
C GLU A 133 24.92 -27.34 13.58
N ILE A 134 25.08 -26.39 14.51
CA ILE A 134 26.24 -26.39 15.42
C ILE A 134 25.76 -26.96 16.75
N SER A 135 25.97 -28.26 16.98
CA SER A 135 25.95 -28.85 18.33
C SER A 135 27.38 -29.09 18.80
N VAL A 136 27.69 -28.50 19.95
CA VAL A 136 28.99 -28.55 20.63
C VAL A 136 29.04 -29.83 21.49
N PRO A 137 30.10 -30.65 21.46
CA PRO A 137 30.28 -31.70 22.45
C PRO A 137 30.77 -31.09 23.78
N GLU A 138 30.01 -31.33 24.85
CA GLU A 138 30.33 -30.94 26.23
C GLU A 138 31.67 -31.54 26.71
N PHE A 139 32.61 -30.68 27.10
CA PHE A 139 33.71 -31.06 28.01
C PHE A 139 33.41 -30.57 29.42
N LYS A 140 33.10 -31.52 30.31
CA LYS A 140 32.90 -31.30 31.76
C LYS A 140 34.23 -31.02 32.46
N VAL A 141 34.31 -29.90 33.18
CA VAL A 141 35.37 -29.63 34.15
C VAL A 141 34.98 -30.23 35.50
N LYS A 142 35.81 -31.11 36.07
CA LYS A 142 35.77 -31.42 37.51
C LYS A 142 37.14 -31.25 38.15
N LYS A 143 37.19 -30.30 39.10
CA LYS A 143 38.21 -30.13 40.14
C LYS A 143 38.42 -31.43 40.91
N ARG A 144 39.65 -31.70 41.36
CA ARG A 144 39.87 -32.12 42.76
C ARG A 144 41.30 -31.91 43.25
N VAL A 145 41.38 -31.43 44.49
CA VAL A 145 42.54 -31.29 45.35
C VAL A 145 42.72 -32.58 46.18
N ARG A 146 43.99 -33.01 46.29
CA ARG A 146 44.70 -33.87 47.28
C ARG A 146 43.92 -34.84 48.20
N ARG A 147 44.40 -36.09 48.27
CA ARG A 147 45.11 -36.73 49.42
C ARG A 147 45.58 -38.17 49.06
N SER A 148 46.75 -38.55 49.57
CA SER A 148 47.47 -39.85 49.47
C SER A 148 47.19 -40.74 50.73
N PRO A 149 47.85 -41.89 51.05
CA PRO A 149 48.81 -42.80 50.35
C PRO A 149 48.57 -44.35 50.57
N THR A 150 49.59 -45.18 50.22
CA THR A 150 49.98 -46.58 50.65
C THR A 150 49.65 -47.74 49.67
N ALA A 151 50.48 -48.76 49.37
CA ALA A 151 51.87 -49.16 49.70
C ALA A 151 52.37 -50.32 48.76
N SER A 152 53.72 -50.43 48.57
CA SER A 152 54.62 -51.63 48.46
C SER A 152 54.35 -52.80 47.47
N LEU A 153 55.28 -53.57 46.88
CA LEU A 153 56.77 -53.62 46.77
C LEU A 153 57.14 -54.79 45.79
N SER A 154 58.44 -54.87 45.43
CA SER A 154 59.24 -56.03 44.96
C SER A 154 59.37 -56.20 43.42
N ASN A 155 60.52 -56.48 42.79
CA ASN A 155 61.86 -56.94 43.20
C ASN A 155 62.93 -56.53 42.15
N SER A 156 64.20 -56.39 42.59
CA SER A 156 65.47 -56.36 41.80
C SER A 156 66.06 -57.81 41.72
N PRO A 157 67.30 -58.17 41.23
CA PRO A 157 68.54 -57.36 41.08
C PRO A 157 69.66 -57.78 40.03
N LEU A 158 70.74 -56.94 39.95
CA LEU A 158 72.20 -57.18 39.61
C LEU A 158 72.64 -57.52 38.14
N PHE A 159 73.85 -57.22 37.58
CA PHE A 159 75.24 -56.91 38.02
C PHE A 159 76.07 -56.12 36.94
N SER A 160 77.27 -55.63 37.34
CA SER A 160 78.38 -54.87 36.68
C SER A 160 79.05 -55.51 35.43
N THR A 161 79.86 -54.90 34.54
CA THR A 161 81.07 -54.02 34.63
C THR A 161 81.41 -53.36 33.25
N SER A 162 81.90 -52.10 33.17
CA SER A 162 82.70 -51.47 32.07
C SER A 162 82.54 -49.93 32.06
N SER A 163 83.04 -49.22 33.08
CA SER A 163 82.62 -47.83 33.36
C SER A 163 83.52 -46.71 32.82
N GLU A 164 84.80 -46.92 32.47
CA GLU A 164 85.69 -45.74 32.35
C GLU A 164 85.92 -45.19 30.93
N ILE A 165 85.52 -45.90 29.87
CA ILE A 165 85.66 -45.39 28.48
C ILE A 165 84.31 -44.94 27.87
N LYS A 166 83.18 -45.39 28.43
CA LYS A 166 81.84 -44.98 27.98
C LYS A 166 81.37 -43.63 28.56
N GLN A 167 81.95 -43.17 29.68
CA GLN A 167 81.49 -41.94 30.34
C GLN A 167 81.90 -40.67 29.61
N THR A 168 83.08 -40.62 28.99
CA THR A 168 83.60 -39.40 28.36
C THR A 168 82.98 -39.10 27.00
N LYS A 169 82.75 -40.11 26.15
CA LYS A 169 82.10 -39.91 24.83
C LYS A 169 80.59 -39.64 24.91
N ASN A 170 79.90 -40.15 25.93
CA ASN A 170 78.47 -39.88 26.11
C ASN A 170 78.19 -38.44 26.58
N ALA A 171 79.12 -37.81 27.31
CA ALA A 171 78.95 -36.43 27.79
C ALA A 171 79.01 -35.39 26.64
N GLU A 172 79.91 -35.56 25.68
CA GLU A 172 80.02 -34.64 24.53
C GLU A 172 78.83 -34.75 23.56
N ILE A 173 78.31 -35.96 23.32
CA ILE A 173 77.13 -36.18 22.47
C ILE A 173 75.87 -35.58 23.12
N LEU A 174 75.74 -35.66 24.45
CA LEU A 174 74.62 -35.06 25.18
C LEU A 174 74.68 -33.51 25.18
N SER A 175 75.88 -32.92 25.25
CA SER A 175 76.08 -31.47 25.14
C SER A 175 75.67 -30.95 23.76
N LEU A 176 76.18 -31.57 22.69
CA LEU A 176 75.88 -31.16 21.30
C LEU A 176 74.39 -31.30 20.96
N ARG A 177 73.71 -32.32 21.53
CA ARG A 177 72.26 -32.51 21.34
C ARG A 177 71.44 -31.43 22.06
N ALA A 178 71.83 -31.05 23.28
CA ALA A 178 71.18 -29.96 24.02
C ALA A 178 71.35 -28.61 23.31
N ASP A 179 72.53 -28.34 22.74
CA ASP A 179 72.79 -27.10 22.00
C ASP A 179 71.99 -27.03 20.69
N MET A 180 71.86 -28.16 19.97
CA MET A 180 71.00 -28.24 18.77
C MET A 180 69.52 -28.04 19.10
N GLU A 181 69.01 -28.65 20.17
CA GLU A 181 67.61 -28.50 20.59
C GLU A 181 67.31 -27.04 20.98
N SER A 182 68.25 -26.38 21.67
CA SER A 182 68.16 -24.95 22.00
C SER A 182 68.08 -24.07 20.74
N LEU A 183 68.92 -24.34 19.73
CA LEU A 183 68.94 -23.59 18.47
C LEU A 183 67.66 -23.78 17.64
N VAL A 184 67.09 -24.99 17.61
CA VAL A 184 65.83 -25.29 16.92
C VAL A 184 64.66 -24.56 17.59
N VAL A 185 64.60 -24.55 18.93
CA VAL A 185 63.56 -23.83 19.68
C VAL A 185 63.69 -22.31 19.49
N SER A 186 64.92 -21.78 19.48
CA SER A 186 65.19 -20.35 19.25
C SER A 186 64.85 -19.91 17.81
N TYR A 187 65.08 -20.78 16.81
CA TYR A 187 64.70 -20.53 15.43
C TYR A 187 63.17 -20.63 15.20
N ALA A 188 62.50 -21.59 15.83
CA ALA A 188 61.03 -21.71 15.79
C ALA A 188 60.34 -20.50 16.45
N THR A 189 60.89 -19.98 17.55
CA THR A 189 60.40 -18.75 18.19
C THR A 189 60.68 -17.51 17.35
N PHE A 190 61.82 -17.42 16.68
CA PHE A 190 62.13 -16.28 15.79
C PHE A 190 61.24 -16.24 14.54
N THR A 191 61.00 -17.39 13.90
CA THR A 191 60.15 -17.50 12.70
C THR A 191 58.67 -17.21 13.02
N THR A 192 58.16 -17.69 14.15
CA THR A 192 56.81 -17.35 14.63
C THR A 192 56.67 -15.87 14.97
N PHE A 193 57.69 -15.23 15.56
CA PHE A 193 57.68 -13.79 15.83
C PHE A 193 57.67 -12.95 14.55
N ARG A 194 58.47 -13.34 13.54
CA ARG A 194 58.51 -12.67 12.23
C ARG A 194 57.20 -12.83 11.46
N ALA A 195 56.62 -14.04 11.43
CA ALA A 195 55.32 -14.29 10.83
C ALA A 195 54.19 -13.48 11.50
N LYS A 196 54.25 -13.33 12.82
CA LYS A 196 53.30 -12.50 13.60
C LYS A 196 53.46 -11.01 13.28
N ALA A 197 54.69 -10.53 13.10
CA ALA A 197 54.97 -9.14 12.71
C ALA A 197 54.49 -8.83 11.27
N GLU A 198 54.68 -9.74 10.31
CA GLU A 198 54.20 -9.57 8.94
C GLU A 198 52.67 -9.62 8.86
N ARG A 199 52.00 -10.54 9.57
CA ARG A 199 50.53 -10.57 9.68
C ARG A 199 49.97 -9.25 10.23
N LYS A 200 50.61 -8.67 11.25
CA LYS A 200 50.20 -7.38 11.84
C LYS A 200 50.35 -6.22 10.84
N LYS A 201 51.41 -6.24 10.01
CA LYS A 201 51.64 -5.26 8.95
C LYS A 201 50.62 -5.40 7.80
N GLN A 202 50.30 -6.62 7.39
CA GLN A 202 49.28 -6.89 6.37
C GLN A 202 47.87 -6.52 6.85
N GLN A 203 47.51 -6.83 8.11
CA GLN A 203 46.24 -6.40 8.70
C GLN A 203 46.12 -4.87 8.80
N SER A 204 47.20 -4.17 9.17
CA SER A 204 47.23 -2.70 9.18
C SER A 204 47.05 -2.09 7.78
N ALA A 205 47.69 -2.66 6.75
CA ALA A 205 47.54 -2.21 5.37
C ALA A 205 46.13 -2.49 4.81
N LEU A 206 45.54 -3.64 5.14
CA LEU A 206 44.17 -3.99 4.76
C LEU A 206 43.15 -3.06 5.45
N LYS A 207 43.32 -2.80 6.75
CA LYS A 207 42.49 -1.85 7.51
C LYS A 207 42.54 -0.46 6.87
N LYS A 208 43.73 0.03 6.51
CA LYS A 208 43.89 1.32 5.83
C LYS A 208 43.18 1.37 4.47
N ARG A 209 43.27 0.30 3.66
CA ARG A 209 42.57 0.21 2.36
C ARG A 209 41.04 0.14 2.52
N VAL A 210 40.56 -0.53 3.57
CA VAL A 210 39.14 -0.59 3.90
C VAL A 210 38.64 0.79 4.34
N GLU A 211 39.41 1.50 5.16
CA GLU A 211 39.12 2.88 5.59
C GLU A 211 39.12 3.87 4.41
N GLU A 212 40.10 3.79 3.50
CA GLU A 212 40.16 4.63 2.29
C GLU A 212 38.97 4.36 1.35
N LYS A 213 38.60 3.09 1.14
CA LYS A 213 37.39 2.73 0.36
C LYS A 213 36.10 3.14 1.05
N ALA A 214 36.04 3.12 2.38
CA ALA A 214 34.89 3.61 3.14
C ALA A 214 34.76 5.14 3.00
N ALA A 215 35.85 5.89 3.13
CA ALA A 215 35.87 7.34 2.96
C ALA A 215 35.47 7.75 1.53
N HIS A 216 35.96 7.05 0.51
CA HIS A 216 35.59 7.33 -0.88
C HIS A 216 34.08 7.08 -1.15
N ARG A 217 33.54 5.97 -0.64
CA ARG A 217 32.09 5.68 -0.74
C ARG A 217 31.25 6.72 0.00
N PHE A 218 31.73 7.20 1.16
CA PHE A 218 31.08 8.26 1.91
C PHE A 218 31.03 9.58 1.14
N HIS A 219 32.14 10.01 0.52
CA HIS A 219 32.17 11.23 -0.29
C HIS A 219 31.26 11.15 -1.53
N LEU A 220 31.29 10.02 -2.26
CA LEU A 220 30.42 9.83 -3.42
C LEU A 220 28.94 9.90 -3.03
N ARG A 221 28.60 9.34 -1.87
CA ARG A 221 27.24 9.37 -1.33
C ARG A 221 26.81 10.77 -0.90
N LEU A 222 27.67 11.50 -0.21
CA LEU A 222 27.38 12.88 0.20
C LEU A 222 27.16 13.76 -1.03
N HIS A 223 27.97 13.58 -2.08
CA HIS A 223 27.81 14.27 -3.35
C HIS A 223 26.48 13.92 -4.05
N ARG A 224 26.09 12.64 -4.03
CA ARG A 224 24.80 12.18 -4.56
C ARG A 224 23.61 12.79 -3.81
N LEU A 225 23.69 12.83 -2.47
CA LEU A 225 22.67 13.43 -1.62
C LEU A 225 22.55 14.95 -1.86
N LEU A 226 23.68 15.64 -2.02
CA LEU A 226 23.72 17.05 -2.45
C LEU A 226 23.04 17.24 -3.81
N GLY A 227 23.21 16.29 -4.74
CA GLY A 227 22.45 16.24 -5.99
C GLY A 227 20.94 16.19 -5.77
N LEU A 228 20.46 15.22 -4.97
CA LEU A 228 19.02 15.05 -4.72
C LEU A 228 18.37 16.28 -4.06
N ILE A 229 19.01 16.88 -3.06
CA ILE A 229 18.46 18.05 -2.38
C ILE A 229 18.57 19.35 -3.21
N SER A 230 19.38 19.37 -4.28
CA SER A 230 19.58 20.56 -5.11
C SER A 230 18.35 20.98 -5.93
N VAL A 231 17.37 20.09 -6.02
CA VAL A 231 16.09 20.32 -6.70
C VAL A 231 15.18 21.23 -5.86
N ALA A 232 15.29 21.16 -4.54
CA ALA A 232 14.56 22.02 -3.62
C ALA A 232 15.32 23.34 -3.33
N GLU A 233 14.59 24.40 -3.03
CA GLU A 233 15.13 25.66 -2.51
C GLU A 233 15.35 25.56 -1.00
N TYR A 234 14.41 24.95 -0.27
CA TYR A 234 14.49 24.74 1.17
C TYR A 234 14.17 23.30 1.59
N VAL A 235 15.08 22.71 2.35
CA VAL A 235 14.97 21.32 2.83
C VAL A 235 14.92 21.31 4.35
N ASP A 236 13.76 20.91 4.89
CA ASP A 236 13.62 20.61 6.31
C ASP A 236 14.15 19.21 6.64
N LEU A 237 14.23 18.92 7.94
CA LEU A 237 14.76 17.65 8.43
C LEU A 237 13.93 16.44 8.01
N ALA A 238 12.61 16.58 7.92
CA ALA A 238 11.72 15.49 7.56
C ALA A 238 11.91 15.11 6.08
N LEU A 239 11.92 16.10 5.19
CA LEU A 239 12.21 15.89 3.77
C LEU A 239 13.61 15.31 3.58
N LEU A 240 14.62 15.82 4.31
CA LEU A 240 15.97 15.28 4.24
C LEU A 240 16.00 13.79 4.60
N GLN A 241 15.28 13.39 5.64
CA GLN A 241 15.19 11.98 6.06
C GLN A 241 14.50 11.10 5.02
N GLU A 242 13.41 11.57 4.39
CA GLU A 242 12.75 10.82 3.30
C GLU A 242 13.65 10.70 2.07
N ILE A 243 14.37 11.77 1.69
CA ILE A 243 15.34 11.73 0.59
C ILE A 243 16.48 10.74 0.90
N ILE A 244 16.95 10.68 2.14
CA ILE A 244 17.98 9.71 2.56
C ILE A 244 17.43 8.27 2.45
N ARG A 245 16.15 8.03 2.73
CA ARG A 245 15.51 6.70 2.62
C ARG A 245 15.36 6.22 1.18
N LEU A 246 15.28 7.11 0.20
CA LEU A 246 15.30 6.75 -1.22
C LEU A 246 16.64 6.11 -1.64
N LEU A 247 17.71 6.29 -0.85
CA LEU A 247 19.00 5.67 -1.10
C LEU A 247 19.09 4.27 -0.45
N PRO A 248 19.67 3.26 -1.12
CA PRO A 248 19.70 1.87 -0.64
C PRO A 248 20.19 1.68 0.81
N SER A 249 19.46 0.85 1.56
CA SER A 249 19.45 0.68 3.02
C SER A 249 20.69 0.03 3.68
N SER A 250 21.77 -0.26 2.96
CA SER A 250 23.01 -0.72 3.61
C SER A 250 23.74 0.38 4.42
N THR A 251 23.16 1.58 4.53
CA THR A 251 23.90 2.79 4.91
C THR A 251 23.06 3.92 5.57
N SER A 252 21.93 3.74 6.24
CA SER A 252 21.25 4.88 6.92
C SER A 252 22.00 5.33 8.20
N ASP A 253 23.19 5.89 8.07
CA ASP A 253 23.98 6.41 9.20
C ASP A 253 23.68 7.89 9.44
N ILE A 254 23.35 8.21 10.70
CA ILE A 254 23.27 9.58 11.28
C ILE A 254 24.49 10.43 10.86
N THR A 255 25.64 9.82 10.61
CA THR A 255 26.86 10.50 10.16
C THR A 255 26.73 11.20 8.81
N THR A 256 25.86 10.74 7.91
CA THR A 256 25.68 11.35 6.58
C THR A 256 24.85 12.63 6.68
N GLU A 257 23.82 12.61 7.51
CA GLU A 257 22.97 13.78 7.79
C GLU A 257 23.78 14.89 8.48
N VAL A 258 24.54 14.54 9.53
CA VAL A 258 25.42 15.49 10.22
C VAL A 258 26.48 16.06 9.29
N ALA A 259 27.08 15.23 8.43
CA ALA A 259 28.06 15.70 7.47
C ALA A 259 27.47 16.64 6.43
N LEU A 260 26.26 16.39 5.95
CA LEU A 260 25.54 17.29 5.05
C LEU A 260 25.27 18.65 5.71
N GLN A 261 24.77 18.66 6.95
CA GLN A 261 24.51 19.89 7.69
C GLN A 261 25.79 20.73 7.92
N SER A 262 26.95 20.08 8.01
CA SER A 262 28.26 20.73 8.16
C SER A 262 29.01 20.98 6.84
N HIS A 263 28.40 20.67 5.69
CA HIS A 263 29.06 20.77 4.39
C HIS A 263 29.29 22.24 3.99
N PRO A 264 30.46 22.63 3.46
CA PRO A 264 30.77 24.03 3.15
C PRO A 264 29.86 24.67 2.10
N ASP A 265 29.23 23.86 1.24
CA ASP A 265 28.30 24.30 0.20
C ASP A 265 26.83 24.29 0.64
N VAL A 266 26.57 23.93 1.90
CA VAL A 266 25.24 23.96 2.53
C VAL A 266 25.22 25.06 3.57
N GLU A 267 24.14 25.82 3.61
CA GLU A 267 23.91 26.84 4.62
C GLU A 267 22.54 26.68 5.27
N ARG A 268 22.43 27.16 6.52
CA ARG A 268 21.15 27.22 7.22
C ARG A 268 20.44 28.51 6.83
N ALA A 269 19.28 28.36 6.21
CA ALA A 269 18.42 29.49 5.89
C ALA A 269 17.75 30.05 7.16
N ASP A 270 17.34 29.18 8.08
CA ASP A 270 16.88 29.51 9.44
C ASP A 270 17.18 28.36 10.44
N THR A 271 16.46 28.28 11.57
CA THR A 271 16.59 27.18 12.55
C THR A 271 16.11 25.81 12.06
N SER A 272 15.30 25.78 11.01
CA SER A 272 14.49 24.65 10.55
C SER A 272 14.84 24.17 9.14
N PHE A 273 15.44 25.02 8.30
CA PHE A 273 15.69 24.74 6.88
C PHE A 273 17.17 24.80 6.47
N LEU A 274 17.56 23.85 5.64
CA LEU A 274 18.84 23.79 4.93
C LEU A 274 18.65 24.19 3.47
N ARG A 275 19.65 24.86 2.90
CA ARG A 275 19.72 25.10 1.45
C ARG A 275 21.13 24.94 0.92
N ILE A 276 21.24 24.56 -0.35
CA ILE A 276 22.51 24.64 -1.08
C ILE A 276 22.77 26.10 -1.43
N LYS A 277 24.01 26.54 -1.24
CA LYS A 277 24.41 27.90 -1.62
C LYS A 277 24.09 28.18 -3.10
N PRO A 278 23.47 29.33 -3.45
CA PRO A 278 23.02 29.62 -4.81
C PRO A 278 24.10 29.43 -5.88
N GLU A 279 25.34 29.82 -5.60
CA GLU A 279 26.47 29.70 -6.52
C GLU A 279 26.93 28.26 -6.77
N LYS A 280 26.51 27.31 -5.92
CA LYS A 280 26.82 25.88 -6.03
C LYS A 280 25.66 25.05 -6.57
N LYS A 281 24.44 25.59 -6.58
CA LYS A 281 23.20 24.87 -6.91
C LYS A 281 23.27 24.19 -8.29
N LYS A 282 23.74 24.91 -9.32
CA LYS A 282 23.88 24.36 -10.69
C LYS A 282 24.81 23.15 -10.78
N ILE A 283 25.86 23.09 -9.96
CA ILE A 283 26.82 21.98 -9.97
C ILE A 283 26.12 20.69 -9.49
N TYR A 284 25.34 20.79 -8.42
CA TYR A 284 24.62 19.65 -7.86
C TYR A 284 23.39 19.28 -8.68
N GLN A 285 22.74 20.22 -9.35
CA GLN A 285 21.66 19.93 -10.31
C GLN A 285 22.15 19.09 -11.49
N ALA A 286 23.38 19.32 -11.97
CA ALA A 286 24.01 18.46 -12.97
C ALA A 286 24.31 17.04 -12.45
N THR A 287 24.43 16.88 -11.12
CA THR A 287 24.52 15.57 -10.48
C THR A 287 23.15 14.89 -10.44
N PHE A 288 22.10 15.64 -10.11
CA PHE A 288 20.71 15.14 -10.14
C PHE A 288 20.28 14.70 -11.55
N SER A 289 20.67 15.44 -12.59
CA SER A 289 20.39 15.06 -13.97
C SER A 289 21.16 13.83 -14.44
N GLN A 290 22.07 13.26 -13.65
CA GLN A 290 22.74 11.99 -13.97
C GLN A 290 22.06 10.78 -13.29
N GLU A 291 21.05 11.04 -12.45
CA GLU A 291 20.33 9.99 -11.72
C GLU A 291 19.35 9.23 -12.61
N GLY A 292 19.08 7.97 -12.25
CA GLY A 292 18.14 7.12 -12.97
C GLY A 292 16.69 7.61 -12.84
N SER A 293 15.89 7.39 -13.89
CA SER A 293 14.50 7.86 -13.97
C SER A 293 13.61 7.40 -12.81
N SER A 294 13.85 6.22 -12.23
CA SER A 294 13.10 5.74 -11.05
C SER A 294 13.33 6.64 -9.83
N LEU A 295 14.59 6.97 -9.52
CA LEU A 295 14.93 7.79 -8.37
C LEU A 295 14.46 9.24 -8.56
N GLN A 296 14.51 9.76 -9.79
CA GLN A 296 13.92 11.05 -10.13
C GLN A 296 12.40 11.04 -9.88
N ALA A 297 11.70 9.97 -10.29
CA ALA A 297 10.25 9.83 -10.05
C ALA A 297 9.90 9.81 -8.56
N ASP A 298 10.63 9.00 -7.77
CA ASP A 298 10.38 8.85 -6.33
C ASP A 298 10.59 10.17 -5.59
N LEU A 299 11.66 10.91 -5.91
CA LEU A 299 11.91 12.23 -5.33
C LEU A 299 10.79 13.22 -5.67
N LEU A 300 10.35 13.24 -6.93
CA LEU A 300 9.26 14.11 -7.37
C LEU A 300 7.92 13.75 -6.70
N GLY A 301 7.69 12.46 -6.44
CA GLY A 301 6.55 11.97 -5.65
C GLY A 301 6.57 12.51 -4.22
N LEU A 302 7.74 12.48 -3.54
CA LEU A 302 7.91 13.05 -2.21
C LEU A 302 7.67 14.57 -2.19
N LEU A 303 8.23 15.29 -3.18
CA LEU A 303 8.03 16.73 -3.31
C LEU A 303 6.54 17.08 -3.53
N ARG A 304 5.82 16.27 -4.32
CA ARG A 304 4.37 16.42 -4.52
C ARG A 304 3.56 16.15 -3.25
N GLN A 305 3.90 15.13 -2.47
CA GLN A 305 3.19 14.84 -1.21
C GLN A 305 3.38 15.95 -0.19
N ARG A 306 4.58 16.55 -0.13
CA ARG A 306 4.86 17.73 0.71
C ARG A 306 4.01 18.94 0.31
N ASP A 307 3.82 19.17 -0.99
CA ASP A 307 3.07 20.31 -1.52
C ASP A 307 1.64 20.41 -0.98
N ALA A 308 0.96 19.28 -0.81
CA ALA A 308 -0.40 19.22 -0.28
C ALA A 308 -0.55 19.78 1.15
N THR A 309 0.55 20.02 1.88
CA THR A 309 0.51 20.26 3.33
C THR A 309 1.16 21.57 3.82
N GLN A 310 2.09 22.20 3.09
CA GLN A 310 2.96 23.22 3.71
C GLN A 310 3.10 24.59 3.03
N ALA A 311 2.92 24.75 1.70
CA ALA A 311 2.81 26.04 1.00
C ALA A 311 2.85 25.84 -0.54
N PRO A 312 1.70 25.80 -1.24
CA PRO A 312 1.64 25.41 -2.66
C PRO A 312 2.53 26.24 -3.63
N PHE A 313 2.78 27.50 -3.28
CA PHE A 313 3.48 28.45 -4.16
C PHE A 313 5.00 28.17 -4.27
N LEU A 314 5.69 27.99 -3.15
CA LEU A 314 7.16 27.84 -3.14
C LEU A 314 7.61 26.54 -3.82
N PHE A 315 6.87 25.45 -3.62
CA PHE A 315 7.21 24.15 -4.20
C PHE A 315 6.93 24.06 -5.70
N SER A 316 5.93 24.80 -6.20
CA SER A 316 5.68 24.93 -7.64
C SER A 316 6.90 25.51 -8.37
N LEU A 317 7.61 26.45 -7.74
CA LEU A 317 8.85 27.03 -8.30
C LEU A 317 9.99 26.01 -8.32
N GLU A 318 10.12 25.17 -7.29
CA GLU A 318 11.15 24.12 -7.22
C GLU A 318 10.96 23.08 -8.34
N LEU A 319 9.72 22.64 -8.56
CA LEU A 319 9.40 21.69 -9.62
C LEU A 319 9.58 22.26 -11.03
N LEU A 320 9.34 23.56 -11.24
CA LEU A 320 9.66 24.26 -12.49
C LEU A 320 11.16 24.19 -12.79
N VAL A 321 12.01 24.41 -11.79
CA VAL A 321 13.47 24.33 -11.93
C VAL A 321 13.95 22.89 -12.18
N ALA A 322 13.26 21.90 -11.62
CA ALA A 322 13.55 20.48 -11.81
C ALA A 322 13.25 19.98 -13.22
N LEU A 323 12.21 20.54 -13.86
CA LEU A 323 11.63 20.04 -15.11
C LEU A 323 12.65 19.76 -16.24
N PRO A 324 13.61 20.66 -16.56
CA PRO A 324 14.59 20.40 -17.63
C PRO A 324 15.65 19.36 -17.25
N LEU A 325 15.76 18.96 -15.97
CA LEU A 325 16.73 17.98 -15.48
C LEU A 325 16.24 16.53 -15.63
N LEU A 326 14.98 16.33 -16.06
CA LEU A 326 14.33 15.03 -16.12
C LEU A 326 14.56 14.33 -17.45
N HIS A 327 14.86 13.04 -17.39
CA HIS A 327 15.13 12.23 -18.60
C HIS A 327 13.89 11.76 -19.35
N SER A 328 12.72 11.69 -18.70
CA SER A 328 11.51 11.08 -19.26
C SER A 328 10.50 12.15 -19.73
N ASP A 329 10.15 12.15 -21.03
CA ASP A 329 9.10 13.04 -21.57
C ASP A 329 7.72 12.74 -20.95
N SER A 330 7.44 11.49 -20.61
CA SER A 330 6.21 11.12 -19.88
C SER A 330 6.16 11.77 -18.49
N MET A 331 7.29 11.77 -17.77
CA MET A 331 7.39 12.40 -16.46
C MET A 331 7.30 13.93 -16.56
N GLN A 332 7.98 14.51 -17.56
CA GLN A 332 7.87 15.95 -17.84
C GLN A 332 6.41 16.34 -18.11
N LYS A 333 5.68 15.57 -18.94
CA LYS A 333 4.25 15.80 -19.19
C LYS A 333 3.42 15.78 -17.91
N GLN A 334 3.61 14.77 -17.06
CA GLN A 334 2.87 14.68 -15.79
C GLN A 334 3.15 15.87 -14.86
N ILE A 335 4.39 16.35 -14.81
CA ILE A 335 4.77 17.50 -13.98
C ILE A 335 4.26 18.79 -14.57
N ILE A 336 4.32 18.96 -15.90
CA ILE A 336 3.73 20.10 -16.59
C ILE A 336 2.23 20.18 -16.30
N ILE A 337 1.48 19.08 -16.43
CA ILE A 337 0.03 19.06 -16.13
C ILE A 337 -0.24 19.57 -14.70
N TRP A 338 0.57 19.11 -13.75
CA TRP A 338 0.43 19.49 -12.36
C TRP A 338 0.78 20.98 -12.12
N LEU A 339 1.92 21.43 -12.64
CA LEU A 339 2.38 22.82 -12.54
C LEU A 339 1.41 23.78 -13.22
N GLU A 340 0.91 23.40 -14.39
CA GLU A 340 -0.12 24.13 -15.12
C GLU A 340 -1.35 24.32 -14.25
N ALA A 341 -1.84 23.27 -13.58
CA ALA A 341 -2.96 23.39 -12.65
C ALA A 341 -2.65 24.28 -11.44
N CYS A 342 -1.43 24.24 -10.89
CA CYS A 342 -1.02 25.16 -9.80
C CYS A 342 -1.05 26.62 -10.26
N MET A 343 -0.50 26.91 -11.43
CA MET A 343 -0.42 28.27 -11.96
C MET A 343 -1.80 28.81 -12.38
N LEU A 344 -2.66 27.99 -12.97
CA LEU A 344 -4.02 28.39 -13.29
C LEU A 344 -4.88 28.62 -12.03
N ARG A 345 -4.69 27.84 -10.95
CA ARG A 345 -5.30 28.14 -9.63
C ARG A 345 -4.85 29.49 -9.09
N PHE A 346 -3.56 29.79 -9.21
CA PHE A 346 -2.99 31.08 -8.83
C PHE A 346 -3.61 32.23 -9.66
N VAL A 347 -3.67 32.08 -10.99
CA VAL A 347 -4.28 33.06 -11.90
C VAL A 347 -5.75 33.29 -11.54
N ARG A 348 -6.50 32.24 -11.20
CA ARG A 348 -7.88 32.37 -10.74
C ARG A 348 -7.97 33.09 -9.41
N THR A 349 -7.12 32.76 -8.44
CA THR A 349 -7.05 33.48 -7.16
C THR A 349 -6.81 34.97 -7.38
N TRP A 350 -5.95 35.32 -8.34
CA TRP A 350 -5.72 36.71 -8.73
C TRP A 350 -6.96 37.40 -9.29
N PHE A 351 -7.74 36.70 -10.15
CA PHE A 351 -9.03 37.21 -10.62
C PHE A 351 -10.05 37.37 -9.48
N ASP A 352 -10.16 36.37 -8.60
CA ASP A 352 -11.13 36.35 -7.48
C ASP A 352 -10.83 37.46 -6.45
N MET A 353 -9.56 37.80 -6.26
CA MET A 353 -9.08 38.87 -5.36
C MET A 353 -9.14 40.27 -5.99
N GLN A 354 -9.88 40.44 -7.10
CA GLN A 354 -10.03 41.72 -7.81
C GLN A 354 -8.68 42.35 -8.19
N GLU A 355 -7.78 41.55 -8.77
CA GLU A 355 -6.56 42.04 -9.43
C GLU A 355 -5.50 42.57 -8.46
N ASP A 356 -5.42 41.96 -7.27
CA ASP A 356 -4.50 42.35 -6.21
C ASP A 356 -3.05 42.50 -6.70
N SER A 357 -2.49 43.69 -6.53
CA SER A 357 -1.13 44.04 -6.90
C SER A 357 -0.04 43.26 -6.14
N GLU A 358 -0.36 42.71 -4.95
CA GLU A 358 0.60 41.91 -4.17
C GLU A 358 0.94 40.59 -4.86
N LEU A 359 0.04 40.09 -5.71
CA LEU A 359 0.21 38.85 -6.47
C LEU A 359 1.03 39.05 -7.76
N THR A 360 1.30 40.28 -8.20
CA THR A 360 2.12 40.56 -9.39
C THR A 360 3.54 40.03 -9.24
N ARG A 361 4.12 40.12 -8.03
CA ARG A 361 5.48 39.63 -7.77
C ARG A 361 5.58 38.10 -7.85
N PRO A 362 4.68 37.33 -7.19
CA PRO A 362 4.54 35.89 -7.44
C PRO A 362 4.35 35.52 -8.92
N ALA A 363 3.52 36.25 -9.66
CA ALA A 363 3.29 36.01 -11.08
C ALA A 363 4.59 36.19 -11.91
N ALA A 364 5.36 37.23 -11.60
CA ALA A 364 6.65 37.51 -12.25
C ALA A 364 7.68 36.41 -11.98
N GLN A 365 7.66 35.79 -10.80
CA GLN A 365 8.54 34.67 -10.48
C GLN A 365 8.22 33.43 -11.32
N PHE A 366 6.93 33.08 -11.45
CA PHE A 366 6.51 31.98 -12.32
C PHE A 366 6.90 32.25 -13.77
N LEU A 367 6.53 33.43 -14.30
CA LEU A 367 6.84 33.80 -15.68
C LEU A 367 8.34 33.74 -15.97
N GLY A 368 9.15 34.33 -15.09
CA GLY A 368 10.60 34.34 -15.23
C GLY A 368 11.22 32.94 -15.24
N LEU A 369 10.71 32.01 -14.43
CA LEU A 369 11.18 30.61 -14.46
C LEU A 369 10.73 29.86 -15.72
N ILE A 370 9.49 30.07 -16.17
CA ILE A 370 8.99 29.45 -17.40
C ILE A 370 9.81 29.92 -18.61
N ASP A 371 10.15 31.21 -18.67
CA ASP A 371 10.91 31.79 -19.77
C ASP A 371 12.38 31.34 -19.79
N LEU A 372 12.91 30.84 -18.66
CA LEU A 372 14.23 30.20 -18.58
C LEU A 372 14.22 28.73 -19.05
N LEU A 373 13.05 28.12 -19.25
CA LEU A 373 12.95 26.76 -19.76
C LEU A 373 13.32 26.70 -21.25
N PRO A 374 13.75 25.53 -21.75
CA PRO A 374 13.79 25.27 -23.19
C PRO A 374 12.47 25.65 -23.86
N LYS A 375 12.53 26.33 -25.02
CA LYS A 375 11.35 26.88 -25.71
C LYS A 375 10.22 25.86 -25.91
N GLU A 376 10.57 24.60 -26.20
CA GLU A 376 9.61 23.50 -26.38
C GLU A 376 8.86 23.09 -25.10
N LEU A 377 9.45 23.32 -23.93
CA LEU A 377 8.80 23.07 -22.64
C LEU A 377 7.99 24.29 -22.20
N GLY A 378 8.54 25.50 -22.33
CA GLY A 378 7.86 26.74 -21.96
C GLY A 378 6.52 26.94 -22.69
N LYS A 379 6.46 26.59 -23.99
CA LYS A 379 5.24 26.64 -24.79
C LYS A 379 4.14 25.67 -24.35
N ARG A 380 4.45 24.65 -23.55
CA ARG A 380 3.45 23.69 -23.05
C ARG A 380 2.59 24.28 -21.92
N PHE A 381 3.02 25.40 -21.33
CA PHE A 381 2.29 26.06 -20.25
C PHE A 381 1.29 27.07 -20.79
N THR A 382 0.01 26.75 -20.63
CA THR A 382 -1.10 27.63 -21.01
C THR A 382 -1.17 28.85 -20.09
N ALA A 383 -0.86 28.66 -18.79
CA ALA A 383 -0.79 29.71 -17.77
C ALA A 383 0.23 30.81 -18.09
N ARG A 384 1.25 30.52 -18.91
CA ARG A 384 2.32 31.45 -19.27
C ARG A 384 1.79 32.79 -19.82
N SER A 385 0.79 32.76 -20.69
CA SER A 385 0.16 33.99 -21.22
C SER A 385 -0.60 34.77 -20.16
N PHE A 386 -1.31 34.11 -19.25
CA PHE A 386 -2.00 34.79 -18.15
C PHE A 386 -0.99 35.48 -17.22
N LEU A 387 0.09 34.78 -16.85
CA LEU A 387 1.14 35.34 -16.01
C LEU A 387 1.80 36.57 -16.66
N TYR A 388 2.08 36.50 -17.97
CA TYR A 388 2.59 37.67 -18.73
C TYR A 388 1.63 38.86 -18.64
N GLY A 389 0.34 38.61 -18.85
CA GLY A 389 -0.69 39.65 -18.77
C GLY A 389 -0.81 40.28 -17.38
N ILE A 390 -0.72 39.49 -16.31
CA ILE A 390 -0.71 39.98 -14.92
C ILE A 390 0.53 40.85 -14.65
N VAL A 391 1.72 40.41 -15.12
CA VAL A 391 3.00 41.09 -14.85
C VAL A 391 3.13 42.40 -15.64
N HIS A 392 2.70 42.42 -16.89
CA HIS A 392 2.86 43.56 -17.80
C HIS A 392 1.58 44.38 -17.97
N ARG A 393 0.62 44.21 -17.06
CA ARG A 393 -0.73 44.74 -17.15
C ARG A 393 -0.80 46.23 -17.46
N ASP A 394 -0.08 47.05 -16.70
CA ASP A 394 -0.13 48.51 -16.84
C ASP A 394 0.46 48.97 -18.18
N SER A 395 1.56 48.36 -18.61
CA SER A 395 2.16 48.65 -19.92
C SER A 395 1.23 48.22 -21.07
N LEU A 396 0.56 47.08 -20.93
CA LEU A 396 -0.42 46.61 -21.91
C LEU A 396 -1.65 47.53 -22.00
N ARG A 397 -2.12 48.06 -20.87
CA ARG A 397 -3.17 49.10 -20.84
C ARG A 397 -2.77 50.39 -21.53
N GLN A 398 -1.48 50.70 -21.52
CA GLN A 398 -0.90 51.86 -22.20
C GLN A 398 -0.59 51.60 -23.69
N GLY A 399 -0.97 50.44 -24.23
CA GLY A 399 -0.82 50.12 -25.65
C GLY A 399 0.49 49.42 -26.02
N ALA A 400 1.19 48.80 -25.07
CA ALA A 400 2.35 47.96 -25.38
C ALA A 400 1.96 46.79 -26.31
N LEU A 401 2.83 46.46 -27.25
CA LEU A 401 2.64 45.33 -28.17
C LEU A 401 2.79 44.00 -27.42
N ILE A 402 1.91 43.05 -27.73
CA ILE A 402 2.00 41.67 -27.24
C ILE A 402 3.06 40.91 -28.07
N PRO A 403 4.08 40.29 -27.44
CA PRO A 403 5.05 39.48 -28.17
C PRO A 403 4.39 38.26 -28.82
N ALA A 404 4.85 37.88 -30.02
CA ALA A 404 4.23 36.84 -30.85
C ALA A 404 4.27 35.42 -30.23
N GLU A 405 5.14 35.20 -29.25
CA GLU A 405 5.29 33.94 -28.53
C GLU A 405 4.23 33.70 -27.43
N TYR A 406 3.31 34.65 -27.22
CA TYR A 406 2.20 34.53 -26.28
C TYR A 406 0.84 34.52 -26.98
N GLU A 407 -0.11 33.77 -26.42
CA GLU A 407 -1.50 33.81 -26.84
C GLU A 407 -2.17 35.14 -26.43
N ALA A 408 -2.47 35.99 -27.41
CA ALA A 408 -3.00 37.33 -27.19
C ALA A 408 -4.36 37.33 -26.46
N GLU A 409 -5.24 36.39 -26.77
CA GLU A 409 -6.58 36.29 -26.17
C GLU A 409 -6.51 36.15 -24.64
N ARG A 410 -5.64 35.27 -24.13
CA ARG A 410 -5.45 35.06 -22.69
C ARG A 410 -4.83 36.27 -21.99
N ILE A 411 -3.89 36.95 -22.66
CA ILE A 411 -3.32 38.20 -22.14
C ILE A 411 -4.43 39.25 -22.01
N LEU A 412 -5.25 39.41 -23.04
CA LEU A 412 -6.34 40.40 -23.03
C LEU A 412 -7.35 40.15 -21.90
N GLN A 413 -7.62 38.89 -21.53
CA GLN A 413 -8.46 38.59 -20.36
C GLN A 413 -7.90 39.23 -19.07
N THR A 414 -6.59 39.29 -18.86
CA THR A 414 -6.01 39.91 -17.65
C THR A 414 -6.04 41.44 -17.67
N VAL A 415 -6.25 42.04 -18.84
CA VAL A 415 -6.16 43.49 -19.07
C VAL A 415 -7.56 44.13 -19.13
N GLN A 416 -8.53 43.43 -19.73
CA GLN A 416 -9.90 43.89 -19.95
C GLN A 416 -10.75 43.81 -18.67
N ASN A 417 -11.45 44.90 -18.35
CA ASN A 417 -12.38 44.99 -17.20
C ASN A 417 -13.68 44.20 -17.41
N VAL A 418 -14.02 43.87 -18.66
CA VAL A 418 -15.24 43.13 -19.01
C VAL A 418 -14.86 42.04 -20.00
N VAL A 419 -14.92 40.78 -19.56
CA VAL A 419 -14.89 39.64 -20.47
C VAL A 419 -16.35 39.23 -20.68
N PRO A 420 -16.81 39.10 -21.94
CA PRO A 420 -18.17 38.66 -22.21
C PRO A 420 -18.37 37.28 -21.62
N VAL A 421 -19.47 37.11 -20.90
CA VAL A 421 -19.89 35.81 -20.36
C VAL A 421 -20.09 34.83 -21.51
N GLN A 422 -19.43 33.68 -21.41
CA GLN A 422 -19.60 32.55 -22.30
C GLN A 422 -20.42 31.46 -21.60
N TYR A 423 -21.22 30.74 -22.38
CA TYR A 423 -22.07 29.67 -21.89
C TYR A 423 -21.57 28.33 -22.42
N TYR A 424 -21.38 27.38 -21.51
CA TYR A 424 -20.94 26.02 -21.84
C TYR A 424 -21.92 24.99 -21.31
N GLN A 425 -22.14 23.92 -22.05
CA GLN A 425 -22.89 22.75 -21.59
C GLN A 425 -21.91 21.64 -21.20
N VAL A 426 -22.14 21.03 -20.04
CA VAL A 426 -21.51 19.76 -19.66
C VAL A 426 -22.37 18.63 -20.20
N LEU A 427 -21.86 17.87 -21.16
CA LEU A 427 -22.53 16.71 -21.74
C LEU A 427 -21.87 15.40 -21.31
N GLN A 428 -22.68 14.40 -20.99
CA GLN A 428 -22.21 13.03 -20.79
C GLN A 428 -22.18 12.26 -22.12
N GLN A 429 -21.00 11.74 -22.49
CA GLN A 429 -20.75 10.88 -23.64
C GLN A 429 -20.13 9.56 -23.18
N GLY A 430 -20.98 8.54 -23.00
CA GLY A 430 -20.56 7.29 -22.36
C GLY A 430 -20.07 7.57 -20.93
N GLU A 431 -18.82 7.21 -20.67
CA GLU A 431 -18.18 7.41 -19.37
C GLU A 431 -17.50 8.77 -19.19
N LEU A 432 -17.54 9.66 -20.20
CA LEU A 432 -16.86 10.94 -20.15
C LEU A 432 -17.83 12.11 -20.06
N LEU A 433 -17.49 13.09 -19.22
CA LEU A 433 -18.14 14.40 -19.21
C LEU A 433 -17.31 15.39 -20.01
N ARG A 434 -17.93 16.09 -20.96
CA ARG A 434 -17.27 17.04 -21.86
C ARG A 434 -17.96 18.39 -21.88
N LEU A 435 -17.18 19.44 -22.15
CA LEU A 435 -17.69 20.81 -22.30
C LEU A 435 -17.91 21.17 -23.76
N TYR A 436 -19.02 21.81 -24.07
CA TYR A 436 -19.30 22.36 -25.39
C TYR A 436 -19.94 23.75 -25.29
N PRO A 437 -19.68 24.69 -26.22
CA PRO A 437 -20.36 25.98 -26.23
C PRO A 437 -21.89 25.83 -26.39
N SER A 438 -22.67 26.60 -25.63
CA SER A 438 -24.15 26.50 -25.59
C SER A 438 -24.86 27.27 -26.72
N HIS A 439 -24.23 28.31 -27.28
CA HIS A 439 -24.92 29.30 -28.13
C HIS A 439 -24.27 29.64 -29.48
N GLU A 440 -23.32 28.86 -29.98
CA GLU A 440 -22.85 29.07 -31.36
C GLU A 440 -23.87 28.52 -32.38
N ALA A 441 -24.63 29.43 -32.98
CA ALA A 441 -25.56 29.15 -34.05
C ALA A 441 -24.85 28.42 -35.20
N GLY A 442 -25.27 27.18 -35.48
CA GLY A 442 -24.73 26.37 -36.58
C GLY A 442 -23.82 25.21 -36.16
N LEU A 443 -23.55 25.01 -34.86
CA LEU A 443 -22.86 23.79 -34.41
C LEU A 443 -23.80 22.57 -34.47
N PRO A 444 -23.29 21.39 -34.87
CA PRO A 444 -24.07 20.16 -34.91
C PRO A 444 -24.57 19.80 -33.51
N SER A 445 -25.75 19.16 -33.44
CA SER A 445 -26.25 18.50 -32.23
C SER A 445 -25.14 17.67 -31.60
N PHE A 446 -24.56 18.12 -30.49
CA PHE A 446 -23.45 17.42 -29.85
C PHE A 446 -23.95 16.05 -29.34
N PRO A 447 -23.19 14.96 -29.53
CA PRO A 447 -23.57 13.68 -28.96
C PRO A 447 -23.52 13.77 -27.42
N GLY A 448 -24.49 13.15 -26.75
CA GLY A 448 -24.53 13.07 -25.28
C GLY A 448 -25.74 13.76 -24.64
N SER A 449 -25.91 13.51 -23.33
CA SER A 449 -27.00 14.11 -22.54
C SER A 449 -26.50 15.34 -21.79
N PRO A 450 -27.12 16.52 -21.94
CA PRO A 450 -26.73 17.71 -21.20
C PRO A 450 -27.06 17.54 -19.71
N LEU A 451 -26.06 17.82 -18.86
CA LEU A 451 -26.18 17.73 -17.41
C LEU A 451 -26.42 19.09 -16.77
N VAL A 452 -25.67 20.10 -17.20
CA VAL A 452 -25.76 21.47 -16.70
C VAL A 452 -25.22 22.47 -17.72
N GLU A 453 -25.67 23.71 -17.60
CA GLU A 453 -25.13 24.86 -18.32
C GLU A 453 -24.27 25.67 -17.34
N LEU A 454 -23.06 26.02 -17.76
CA LEU A 454 -22.07 26.75 -17.00
C LEU A 454 -21.97 28.16 -17.57
N GLU A 455 -22.08 29.14 -16.69
CA GLU A 455 -21.77 30.54 -16.98
C GLU A 455 -20.30 30.82 -16.65
N LEU A 456 -19.52 31.21 -17.65
CA LEU A 456 -18.09 31.52 -17.51
C LEU A 456 -17.79 32.93 -17.98
N SER A 457 -17.43 33.81 -17.05
CA SER A 457 -16.81 35.10 -17.39
C SER A 457 -15.31 34.97 -17.67
N ARG A 458 -14.71 33.79 -17.42
CA ARG A 458 -13.29 33.45 -17.62
C ARG A 458 -13.17 31.97 -17.99
N ASP A 459 -12.22 31.60 -18.84
CA ASP A 459 -12.05 30.21 -19.33
C ASP A 459 -11.35 29.28 -18.32
N ILE A 460 -11.70 29.37 -17.03
CA ILE A 460 -11.10 28.57 -15.96
C ILE A 460 -12.19 27.94 -15.08
N LEU A 461 -12.35 26.62 -15.18
CA LEU A 461 -13.20 25.84 -14.29
C LEU A 461 -12.38 25.24 -13.15
N LEU A 462 -12.91 25.27 -11.94
CA LEU A 462 -12.36 24.51 -10.81
C LEU A 462 -13.11 23.19 -10.69
N LEU A 463 -12.34 22.12 -10.57
CA LEU A 463 -12.81 20.78 -10.37
C LEU A 463 -12.31 20.30 -9.02
N HIS A 464 -13.22 20.00 -8.10
CA HIS A 464 -12.90 19.51 -6.76
C HIS A 464 -13.18 18.01 -6.67
N ARG A 465 -12.19 17.24 -6.21
CA ARG A 465 -12.21 15.77 -6.13
C ARG A 465 -11.36 15.27 -4.97
N ALA A 466 -11.92 14.44 -4.08
CA ALA A 466 -11.18 13.76 -3.00
C ALA A 466 -10.16 14.65 -2.23
N GLY A 467 -10.50 15.92 -1.98
CA GLY A 467 -9.62 16.88 -1.30
C GLY A 467 -8.60 17.61 -2.19
N TYR A 468 -8.59 17.35 -3.49
CA TYR A 468 -7.79 18.03 -4.50
C TYR A 468 -8.66 18.97 -5.34
N ILE A 469 -8.09 20.14 -5.65
CA ILE A 469 -8.72 21.12 -6.54
C ILE A 469 -7.84 21.23 -7.78
N SER A 470 -8.37 20.98 -8.96
CA SER A 470 -7.69 21.18 -10.24
C SER A 470 -8.40 22.24 -11.07
N THR A 471 -7.66 23.10 -11.76
CA THR A 471 -8.22 24.01 -12.75
C THR A 471 -8.15 23.40 -14.14
N LEU A 472 -9.23 23.52 -14.89
CA LEU A 472 -9.30 23.13 -16.29
C LEU A 472 -9.39 24.39 -17.15
N PRO A 473 -8.42 24.64 -18.05
CA PRO A 473 -8.62 25.63 -19.10
C PRO A 473 -9.74 25.11 -20.02
N VAL A 474 -10.74 25.94 -20.28
CA VAL A 474 -11.91 25.50 -21.03
C VAL A 474 -11.63 25.53 -22.53
N ARG A 475 -11.87 24.39 -23.20
CA ARG A 475 -11.86 24.27 -24.66
C ARG A 475 -13.08 23.49 -25.12
N PRO A 476 -13.66 23.81 -26.28
CA PRO A 476 -14.73 22.99 -26.85
C PRO A 476 -14.29 21.52 -27.01
N GLY A 477 -15.09 20.60 -26.48
CA GLY A 477 -14.85 19.16 -26.49
C GLY A 477 -13.92 18.62 -25.39
N GLU A 478 -13.38 19.47 -24.51
CA GLU A 478 -12.47 19.06 -23.44
C GLU A 478 -13.13 18.07 -22.47
N VAL A 479 -12.40 17.05 -22.04
CA VAL A 479 -12.86 16.10 -21.01
C VAL A 479 -12.71 16.73 -19.64
N VAL A 480 -13.82 16.90 -18.94
CA VAL A 480 -13.86 17.45 -17.59
C VAL A 480 -13.77 16.36 -16.53
N HIS A 481 -14.42 15.23 -16.77
CA HIS A 481 -14.45 14.10 -15.85
C HIS A 481 -14.57 12.77 -16.58
N ASP A 482 -13.98 11.74 -15.98
CA ASP A 482 -14.12 10.35 -16.36
C ASP A 482 -14.87 9.64 -15.23
N CYS A 483 -16.08 9.17 -15.54
CA CYS A 483 -17.00 8.51 -14.63
C CYS A 483 -16.61 7.05 -14.32
N THR A 484 -15.55 6.51 -14.94
CA THR A 484 -15.05 5.16 -14.62
C THR A 484 -14.27 5.09 -13.30
N GLY A 485 -13.89 6.24 -12.74
CA GLY A 485 -13.18 6.32 -11.46
C GLY A 485 -14.03 5.92 -10.26
N SER A 486 -13.38 5.49 -9.17
CA SER A 486 -14.03 5.12 -7.90
C SER A 486 -14.58 6.30 -7.09
N GLU A 487 -14.57 7.53 -7.64
CA GLU A 487 -15.03 8.72 -6.92
C GLU A 487 -16.55 8.88 -7.09
N GLU A 488 -17.29 8.73 -6.00
CA GLU A 488 -18.76 8.78 -6.01
C GLU A 488 -19.32 10.19 -6.26
N THR A 489 -18.53 11.25 -6.02
CA THR A 489 -18.93 12.66 -6.17
C THR A 489 -17.77 13.59 -6.54
N PHE A 490 -18.05 14.66 -7.29
CA PHE A 490 -17.12 15.76 -7.57
C PHE A 490 -17.85 17.10 -7.74
N ILE A 491 -17.13 18.22 -7.66
CA ILE A 491 -17.71 19.57 -7.81
C ILE A 491 -17.09 20.26 -9.01
N LEU A 492 -17.92 20.85 -9.88
CA LEU A 492 -17.47 21.85 -10.86
C LEU A 492 -17.84 23.23 -10.38
N GLN A 493 -16.88 24.14 -10.35
CA GLN A 493 -17.08 25.51 -9.93
C GLN A 493 -16.75 26.46 -11.08
N SER A 494 -17.79 27.13 -11.56
CA SER A 494 -17.74 28.21 -12.55
C SER A 494 -17.34 29.53 -11.89
N THR A 495 -17.45 30.65 -12.62
CA THR A 495 -17.19 31.98 -12.07
C THR A 495 -18.25 32.43 -11.07
N SER A 496 -19.49 31.97 -11.20
CA SER A 496 -20.63 32.39 -10.38
C SER A 496 -21.23 31.27 -9.53
N GLU A 497 -21.00 30.00 -9.90
CA GLU A 497 -21.78 28.87 -9.38
C GLU A 497 -20.90 27.65 -9.05
N GLN A 498 -21.43 26.79 -8.17
CA GLN A 498 -20.87 25.49 -7.84
C GLN A 498 -21.89 24.40 -8.13
N PHE A 499 -21.47 23.37 -8.85
CA PHE A 499 -22.28 22.25 -9.29
C PHE A 499 -21.76 20.97 -8.68
N PHE A 500 -22.62 20.29 -7.93
CA PHE A 500 -22.32 19.01 -7.29
C PHE A 500 -22.79 17.89 -8.20
N PHE A 501 -21.86 16.99 -8.53
CA PHE A 501 -22.13 15.80 -9.31
C PHE A 501 -21.97 14.58 -8.42
N GLY A 502 -22.91 13.64 -8.57
CA GLY A 502 -22.85 12.32 -7.95
C GLY A 502 -23.23 11.26 -8.96
N ILE A 503 -22.75 10.03 -8.73
CA ILE A 503 -23.10 8.89 -9.57
C ILE A 503 -24.49 8.38 -9.18
N CYS A 504 -25.38 8.26 -10.17
CA CYS A 504 -26.67 7.61 -10.01
C CYS A 504 -26.74 6.37 -10.89
N PHE A 505 -26.81 5.19 -10.28
CA PHE A 505 -27.01 3.94 -11.01
C PHE A 505 -28.48 3.72 -11.33
N ARG A 506 -28.78 3.08 -12.46
CA ARG A 506 -30.12 2.53 -12.72
C ARG A 506 -30.45 1.55 -11.60
N PRO A 507 -31.53 1.76 -10.84
CA PRO A 507 -31.98 0.80 -9.85
C PRO A 507 -32.21 -0.57 -10.51
N SER A 508 -31.85 -1.65 -9.84
CA SER A 508 -31.97 -3.01 -10.39
C SER A 508 -33.41 -3.39 -10.79
N TRP A 509 -34.41 -2.74 -10.16
CA TRP A 509 -35.83 -2.90 -10.49
C TRP A 509 -36.30 -2.07 -11.69
N ALA A 510 -35.57 -1.05 -12.11
CA ALA A 510 -35.95 -0.19 -13.22
C ALA A 510 -35.59 -0.86 -14.55
N GLU A 511 -36.44 -0.73 -15.57
CA GLU A 511 -36.16 -1.25 -16.92
C GLU A 511 -35.21 -0.32 -17.69
N SER A 512 -35.33 0.98 -17.44
CA SER A 512 -34.51 2.02 -18.06
C SER A 512 -34.19 3.10 -17.04
N ILE A 513 -33.15 3.88 -17.32
CA ILE A 513 -32.89 5.17 -16.69
C ILE A 513 -32.66 6.18 -17.81
N GLY A 514 -33.15 7.39 -17.63
CA GLY A 514 -33.02 8.45 -18.61
C GLY A 514 -33.16 9.83 -17.98
N ARG A 515 -33.08 10.87 -18.81
CA ARG A 515 -33.24 12.26 -18.37
C ARG A 515 -34.12 13.01 -19.36
N ASN A 516 -35.02 13.85 -18.86
CA ASN A 516 -35.84 14.75 -19.67
C ASN A 516 -35.92 16.15 -19.02
N LYS A 517 -36.83 17.01 -19.50
CA LYS A 517 -37.02 18.38 -18.97
C LYS A 517 -37.38 18.45 -17.48
N GLN A 518 -37.95 17.38 -16.90
CA GLN A 518 -38.29 17.30 -15.48
C GLN A 518 -37.15 16.72 -14.63
N GLY A 519 -36.01 16.35 -15.24
CA GLY A 519 -34.87 15.75 -14.56
C GLY A 519 -34.68 14.28 -14.87
N LEU A 520 -34.02 13.57 -13.97
CA LEU A 520 -33.73 12.15 -14.09
C LEU A 520 -35.02 11.33 -13.89
N PHE A 521 -35.21 10.29 -14.69
CA PHE A 521 -36.34 9.38 -14.58
C PHE A 521 -35.90 7.92 -14.76
N VAL A 522 -36.73 7.01 -14.26
CA VAL A 522 -36.64 5.57 -14.49
C VAL A 522 -38.00 5.03 -14.92
N ASP A 523 -38.00 4.05 -15.80
CA ASP A 523 -39.22 3.35 -16.20
C ASP A 523 -39.31 2.00 -15.48
N ALA A 524 -40.50 1.64 -14.98
CA ALA A 524 -40.77 0.36 -14.32
C ALA A 524 -42.15 -0.19 -14.69
N ARG A 525 -42.28 -1.52 -14.83
CA ARG A 525 -43.56 -2.17 -15.16
C ARG A 525 -44.41 -2.54 -13.95
N TRP A 526 -45.72 -2.36 -14.12
CA TRP A 526 -46.78 -2.92 -13.29
C TRP A 526 -48.02 -3.21 -14.14
N LEU A 527 -48.60 -4.41 -14.04
CA LEU A 527 -49.77 -4.86 -14.82
C LEU A 527 -49.73 -4.45 -16.30
N HIS A 528 -48.64 -4.80 -16.99
CA HIS A 528 -48.36 -4.50 -18.41
C HIS A 528 -48.24 -3.02 -18.77
N LYS A 529 -48.35 -2.11 -17.81
CA LYS A 529 -48.13 -0.68 -18.01
C LYS A 529 -46.73 -0.30 -17.54
N THR A 530 -46.09 0.57 -18.30
CA THR A 530 -44.84 1.21 -17.92
C THR A 530 -45.15 2.51 -17.18
N TYR A 531 -44.67 2.61 -15.95
CA TYR A 531 -44.77 3.81 -15.12
C TYR A 531 -43.41 4.49 -15.12
N ARG A 532 -43.42 5.81 -15.27
CA ARG A 532 -42.24 6.64 -15.18
C ARG A 532 -42.14 7.24 -13.78
N LEU A 533 -41.00 7.04 -13.13
CA LEU A 533 -40.69 7.59 -11.81
C LEU A 533 -39.61 8.65 -11.96
N HIS A 534 -39.82 9.81 -11.37
CA HIS A 534 -38.88 10.93 -11.43
C HIS A 534 -38.04 11.00 -10.16
N TRP A 535 -36.75 11.27 -10.31
CA TRP A 535 -35.87 11.53 -9.18
C TRP A 535 -36.22 12.88 -8.58
N THR A 536 -36.37 12.91 -7.26
CA THR A 536 -36.65 14.13 -6.49
C THR A 536 -35.63 14.25 -5.37
N ASN A 537 -35.01 15.42 -5.22
CA ASN A 537 -34.08 15.65 -4.11
C ASN A 537 -34.87 15.83 -2.81
N SER A 538 -34.56 15.04 -1.78
CA SER A 538 -35.12 15.26 -0.44
C SER A 538 -34.47 16.48 0.19
N THR A 539 -35.27 17.41 0.69
CA THR A 539 -34.80 18.63 1.38
C THR A 539 -34.32 18.36 2.81
N LYS A 540 -34.56 17.17 3.38
CA LYS A 540 -34.30 16.86 4.80
C LYS A 540 -33.04 16.02 5.04
N ASP A 541 -32.76 15.04 4.18
CA ASP A 541 -31.71 14.04 4.44
C ASP A 541 -30.65 13.97 3.33
N GLY A 542 -30.73 14.83 2.30
CA GLY A 542 -29.78 14.88 1.17
C GLY A 542 -29.89 13.71 0.17
N ALA A 543 -30.44 12.56 0.56
CA ALA A 543 -30.72 11.45 -0.35
C ALA A 543 -32.02 11.70 -1.13
N GLY A 544 -31.95 11.83 -2.45
CA GLY A 544 -33.15 11.89 -3.30
C GLY A 544 -33.90 10.55 -3.35
N ASN A 545 -35.14 10.58 -3.84
CA ASN A 545 -35.98 9.40 -4.01
C ASN A 545 -36.73 9.40 -5.35
N TRP A 546 -37.05 8.21 -5.86
CA TRP A 546 -37.81 7.99 -7.08
C TRP A 546 -39.32 8.10 -6.81
N GLN A 547 -39.93 9.21 -7.20
CA GLN A 547 -41.37 9.40 -7.05
C GLN A 547 -42.10 8.90 -8.29
N GLY A 548 -42.97 7.91 -8.08
CA GLY A 548 -43.84 7.38 -9.13
C GLY A 548 -45.22 8.00 -9.14
N GLU A 549 -45.93 7.77 -10.24
CA GLU A 549 -47.30 8.24 -10.42
C GLU A 549 -48.31 7.23 -9.88
N LYS A 550 -49.23 7.69 -9.04
CA LYS A 550 -50.44 6.96 -8.58
C LYS A 550 -50.13 5.64 -7.88
N GLU A 551 -50.09 4.55 -8.65
CA GLU A 551 -50.19 3.15 -8.20
C GLU A 551 -48.83 2.51 -7.90
N LEU A 552 -47.78 2.90 -8.63
CA LEU A 552 -46.42 2.39 -8.46
C LEU A 552 -45.55 3.45 -7.79
N GLN A 553 -45.02 3.16 -6.61
CA GLN A 553 -44.25 4.08 -5.80
C GLN A 553 -42.97 3.43 -5.27
N THR A 554 -42.07 4.22 -4.69
CA THR A 554 -40.88 3.70 -4.00
C THR A 554 -40.77 4.24 -2.58
N ASP A 555 -40.24 3.41 -1.70
CA ASP A 555 -39.75 3.80 -0.38
C ASP A 555 -38.34 3.24 -0.15
N GLN A 556 -37.82 3.36 1.07
CA GLN A 556 -36.51 2.85 1.46
C GLN A 556 -36.33 1.33 1.26
N TYR A 557 -37.41 0.58 1.02
CA TYR A 557 -37.39 -0.86 0.77
C TYR A 557 -37.61 -1.22 -0.71
N GLY A 558 -37.64 -0.24 -1.62
CA GLY A 558 -37.78 -0.44 -3.06
C GLY A 558 -39.18 -0.16 -3.60
N LEU A 559 -39.52 -0.76 -4.74
CA LEU A 559 -40.82 -0.57 -5.38
C LEU A 559 -41.94 -1.22 -4.57
N PHE A 560 -43.04 -0.49 -4.41
CA PHE A 560 -44.28 -1.02 -3.87
C PHE A 560 -45.50 -0.56 -4.68
N VAL A 561 -46.56 -1.35 -4.58
CA VAL A 561 -47.89 -1.04 -5.09
C VAL A 561 -48.93 -1.31 -4.01
N ASP A 562 -49.96 -0.48 -3.95
CA ASP A 562 -51.06 -0.63 -3.00
C ASP A 562 -52.29 -1.18 -3.75
N LEU A 563 -52.63 -2.45 -3.51
CA LEU A 563 -53.81 -3.08 -4.09
C LEU A 563 -55.04 -2.73 -3.25
N SER A 564 -55.92 -1.90 -3.80
CA SER A 564 -57.18 -1.47 -3.18
C SER A 564 -58.36 -2.25 -3.77
N ILE A 565 -59.21 -2.83 -2.91
CA ILE A 565 -60.37 -3.66 -3.34
C ILE A 565 -61.71 -2.98 -3.04
N ALA A 566 -61.73 -2.10 -2.05
CA ALA A 566 -62.83 -1.22 -1.71
C ALA A 566 -62.24 0.04 -1.06
N ASP A 567 -63.04 1.09 -0.90
CA ASP A 567 -62.59 2.31 -0.21
C ASP A 567 -61.99 1.93 1.16
N GLN A 568 -60.71 2.26 1.34
CA GLN A 568 -59.90 2.03 2.54
C GLN A 568 -59.40 0.60 2.80
N VAL A 569 -59.75 -0.43 2.01
CA VAL A 569 -59.21 -1.80 2.17
C VAL A 569 -58.05 -2.04 1.22
N VAL A 570 -56.83 -1.85 1.74
CA VAL A 570 -55.58 -1.87 0.98
C VAL A 570 -54.64 -2.96 1.48
N GLN A 571 -54.05 -3.71 0.56
CA GLN A 571 -52.90 -4.58 0.81
C GLN A 571 -51.71 -4.07 -0.02
N ARG A 572 -50.61 -3.75 0.66
CA ARG A 572 -49.36 -3.35 -0.02
C ARG A 572 -48.60 -4.57 -0.49
N PHE A 573 -48.05 -4.49 -1.70
CA PHE A 573 -47.13 -5.47 -2.28
C PHE A 573 -45.79 -4.82 -2.60
N ARG A 574 -44.71 -5.58 -2.39
CA ARG A 574 -43.34 -5.17 -2.70
C ARG A 574 -42.77 -6.02 -3.81
N ARG A 575 -42.00 -5.41 -4.71
CA ARG A 575 -41.33 -6.13 -5.79
C ARG A 575 -40.09 -6.81 -5.24
N ILE A 576 -40.07 -8.13 -5.32
CA ILE A 576 -38.92 -8.97 -4.99
C ILE A 576 -38.18 -9.27 -6.29
N LEU A 577 -36.89 -8.94 -6.32
CA LEU A 577 -36.04 -9.13 -7.49
C LEU A 577 -35.58 -10.58 -7.62
N PRO A 578 -35.27 -11.03 -8.85
CA PRO A 578 -34.61 -12.32 -9.04
C PRO A 578 -33.27 -12.35 -8.33
N GLY A 579 -32.85 -13.54 -7.94
CA GLY A 579 -31.58 -13.73 -7.26
C GLY A 579 -31.36 -15.17 -6.83
N GLU A 580 -30.24 -15.39 -6.17
CA GLU A 580 -29.86 -16.69 -5.62
C GLU A 580 -29.61 -16.60 -4.13
N PHE A 581 -29.90 -17.69 -3.42
CA PHE A 581 -29.64 -17.78 -1.98
C PHE A 581 -29.43 -19.23 -1.54
N MET A 582 -28.90 -19.39 -0.33
CA MET A 582 -28.82 -20.69 0.33
C MET A 582 -30.11 -20.93 1.14
N MET A 583 -30.92 -21.89 0.70
CA MET A 583 -32.14 -22.33 1.38
C MET A 583 -31.82 -23.47 2.35
N GLY A 584 -32.48 -23.49 3.51
CA GLY A 584 -32.21 -24.43 4.60
C GLY A 584 -31.23 -23.87 5.63
N SER A 585 -30.67 -24.72 6.50
CA SER A 585 -29.75 -24.28 7.56
C SER A 585 -28.44 -25.08 7.60
N PRO A 586 -27.30 -24.42 7.91
CA PRO A 586 -26.02 -25.09 8.17
C PRO A 586 -26.14 -26.15 9.27
N LYS A 587 -25.35 -27.22 9.18
CA LYS A 587 -25.42 -28.35 10.15
C LYS A 587 -25.17 -27.94 11.60
N ASP A 588 -24.39 -26.88 11.79
CA ASP A 588 -23.96 -26.30 13.06
C ASP A 588 -24.85 -25.14 13.55
N GLU A 589 -25.91 -24.79 12.80
CA GLU A 589 -26.87 -23.77 13.26
C GLU A 589 -27.50 -24.19 14.60
N PRO A 590 -27.48 -23.34 15.65
CA PRO A 590 -28.02 -23.71 16.94
C PRO A 590 -29.50 -24.10 16.86
N GLU A 591 -29.88 -25.13 17.63
CA GLU A 591 -31.25 -25.65 17.70
C GLU A 591 -31.87 -26.09 16.35
N ARG A 592 -31.03 -26.33 15.34
CA ARG A 592 -31.41 -27.03 14.10
C ARG A 592 -32.12 -28.36 14.40
N GLN A 593 -33.08 -28.73 13.57
CA GLN A 593 -33.73 -30.05 13.71
C GLN A 593 -32.74 -31.17 13.36
N SER A 594 -32.57 -32.10 14.30
CA SER A 594 -31.64 -33.25 14.17
C SER A 594 -31.97 -34.18 13.00
N TRP A 595 -33.23 -34.21 12.55
CA TRP A 595 -33.72 -35.13 11.53
C TRP A 595 -33.51 -34.65 10.07
N GLY A 596 -32.67 -33.65 9.82
CA GLY A 596 -32.13 -33.36 8.47
C GLY A 596 -33.07 -32.73 7.44
N LYS A 597 -34.27 -32.30 7.82
CA LYS A 597 -35.34 -31.84 6.91
C LYS A 597 -35.14 -30.43 6.33
N GLU A 598 -34.10 -29.73 6.78
CA GLU A 598 -33.70 -28.37 6.39
C GLU A 598 -32.28 -28.39 5.80
N ALA A 599 -32.03 -29.28 4.84
CA ALA A 599 -30.73 -29.39 4.17
C ALA A 599 -30.38 -28.09 3.43
N LEU A 600 -29.16 -27.59 3.65
CA LEU A 600 -28.67 -26.36 3.03
C LEU A 600 -28.33 -26.62 1.55
N HIS A 601 -28.93 -25.87 0.64
CA HIS A 601 -28.73 -26.01 -0.81
C HIS A 601 -28.96 -24.68 -1.53
N LYS A 602 -28.45 -24.55 -2.75
CA LYS A 602 -28.55 -23.32 -3.53
C LYS A 602 -29.89 -23.29 -4.28
N VAL A 603 -30.59 -22.16 -4.21
CA VAL A 603 -31.80 -21.88 -4.98
C VAL A 603 -31.60 -20.63 -5.83
N ILE A 604 -32.09 -20.66 -7.06
CA ILE A 604 -32.09 -19.55 -8.01
C ILE A 604 -33.54 -19.23 -8.35
N LEU A 605 -33.99 -18.01 -8.00
CA LEU A 605 -35.26 -17.45 -8.43
C LEU A 605 -35.00 -16.57 -9.64
N SER A 606 -35.47 -16.99 -10.81
CA SER A 606 -35.05 -16.39 -12.08
C SER A 606 -35.91 -15.22 -12.55
N THR A 607 -37.07 -14.99 -11.93
CA THR A 607 -38.00 -13.91 -12.25
C THR A 607 -38.34 -13.07 -11.03
N SER A 608 -38.65 -11.78 -11.24
CA SER A 608 -39.19 -10.94 -10.17
C SER A 608 -40.66 -11.24 -9.93
N PHE A 609 -41.10 -11.14 -8.69
CA PHE A 609 -42.50 -11.31 -8.30
C PHE A 609 -42.88 -10.26 -7.24
N TRP A 610 -44.18 -10.10 -6.99
CA TRP A 610 -44.66 -9.16 -5.97
C TRP A 610 -45.15 -9.94 -4.75
N VAL A 611 -44.82 -9.47 -3.55
CA VAL A 611 -45.21 -10.14 -2.29
C VAL A 611 -45.92 -9.15 -1.38
N ALA A 612 -47.04 -9.57 -0.80
CA ALA A 612 -47.72 -8.78 0.21
C ALA A 612 -46.77 -8.48 1.39
N ASP A 613 -46.64 -7.20 1.76
CA ASP A 613 -45.70 -6.78 2.80
C ASP A 613 -46.10 -7.30 4.19
N THR A 614 -47.36 -7.70 4.36
CA THR A 614 -47.90 -8.39 5.52
C THR A 614 -48.58 -9.69 5.12
N VAL A 615 -48.80 -10.57 6.09
CA VAL A 615 -49.86 -11.58 6.01
C VAL A 615 -51.22 -10.92 5.74
N VAL A 616 -52.14 -11.68 5.14
CA VAL A 616 -53.50 -11.21 4.87
C VAL A 616 -54.20 -10.86 6.18
N THR A 617 -54.69 -9.63 6.27
CA THR A 617 -55.43 -9.16 7.44
C THR A 617 -56.86 -9.69 7.45
N GLN A 618 -57.49 -9.70 8.63
CA GLN A 618 -58.90 -10.05 8.78
C GLN A 618 -59.79 -9.12 7.96
N ARG A 619 -59.46 -7.83 7.89
CA ARG A 619 -60.18 -6.84 7.07
C ARG A 619 -60.10 -7.17 5.58
N PHE A 620 -58.90 -7.43 5.04
CA PHE A 620 -58.72 -7.78 3.63
C PHE A 620 -59.41 -9.10 3.28
N TRP A 621 -59.29 -10.10 4.15
CA TRP A 621 -59.98 -11.38 4.00
C TRP A 621 -61.51 -11.24 3.96
N GLN A 622 -62.08 -10.51 4.92
CA GLN A 622 -63.51 -10.28 5.02
C GLN A 622 -64.05 -9.57 3.80
N GLU A 623 -63.28 -8.66 3.20
CA GLU A 623 -63.74 -7.96 2.01
C GLU A 623 -63.93 -8.92 0.83
N ILE A 624 -63.06 -9.92 0.67
CA ILE A 624 -63.16 -10.94 -0.38
C ILE A 624 -64.21 -12.01 -0.03
N VAL A 625 -64.00 -12.76 1.05
CA VAL A 625 -64.76 -13.99 1.33
C VAL A 625 -66.02 -13.73 2.18
N LYS A 626 -66.24 -12.49 2.63
CA LYS A 626 -67.41 -12.02 3.39
C LYS A 626 -67.66 -12.76 4.72
N THR A 627 -66.71 -13.57 5.19
CA THR A 627 -66.77 -14.31 6.47
C THR A 627 -65.45 -14.20 7.23
N ASN A 628 -65.46 -14.45 8.55
CA ASN A 628 -64.24 -14.44 9.38
C ASN A 628 -64.36 -15.39 10.58
N SER A 629 -63.62 -16.50 10.52
CA SER A 629 -63.56 -17.55 11.54
C SER A 629 -62.41 -17.40 12.54
N SER A 630 -61.63 -16.32 12.46
CA SER A 630 -60.46 -16.08 13.31
C SER A 630 -60.83 -16.04 14.80
N ARG A 631 -60.00 -16.67 15.62
CA ARG A 631 -60.10 -16.66 17.09
C ARG A 631 -59.77 -15.30 17.69
N PHE A 632 -58.69 -14.65 17.24
CA PHE A 632 -58.20 -13.40 17.81
C PHE A 632 -58.70 -12.22 16.99
N ARG A 633 -59.76 -11.56 17.45
CA ARG A 633 -60.46 -10.51 16.67
C ARG A 633 -59.67 -9.21 16.57
N GLY A 634 -59.67 -8.63 15.37
CA GLY A 634 -59.18 -7.28 15.08
C GLY A 634 -58.94 -7.08 13.58
N ALA A 635 -59.37 -5.95 13.01
CA ALA A 635 -59.31 -5.69 11.58
C ALA A 635 -57.90 -5.84 10.98
N GLU A 636 -56.89 -5.29 11.68
CA GLU A 636 -55.48 -5.34 11.27
C GLU A 636 -54.73 -6.56 11.79
N ARG A 637 -55.39 -7.53 12.43
CA ARG A 637 -54.75 -8.79 12.80
C ARG A 637 -54.70 -9.73 11.61
N PRO A 638 -53.74 -10.68 11.56
CA PRO A 638 -53.76 -11.74 10.57
C PRO A 638 -55.09 -12.49 10.61
N VAL A 639 -55.60 -12.86 9.43
CA VAL A 639 -56.61 -13.91 9.36
C VAL A 639 -55.96 -15.24 9.78
N GLU A 640 -56.61 -15.93 10.72
CA GLU A 640 -56.24 -17.28 11.14
C GLU A 640 -57.46 -18.19 11.27
N LYS A 641 -57.23 -19.49 11.54
CA LYS A 641 -58.21 -20.59 11.39
C LYS A 641 -58.71 -20.77 9.95
N VAL A 642 -57.79 -20.57 9.01
CA VAL A 642 -58.00 -20.81 7.58
C VAL A 642 -57.22 -22.05 7.14
N SER A 643 -57.87 -22.92 6.38
CA SER A 643 -57.23 -24.08 5.76
C SER A 643 -56.53 -23.70 4.46
N TYR A 644 -55.75 -24.62 3.89
CA TYR A 644 -55.19 -24.41 2.55
C TYR A 644 -56.31 -24.25 1.50
N HIS A 645 -57.39 -25.02 1.62
CA HIS A 645 -58.53 -24.90 0.71
C HIS A 645 -59.25 -23.55 0.84
N ASP A 646 -59.39 -23.01 2.07
CA ASP A 646 -59.95 -21.67 2.25
C ASP A 646 -59.04 -20.62 1.58
N ALA A 647 -57.71 -20.76 1.71
CA ALA A 647 -56.75 -19.87 1.07
C ALA A 647 -56.86 -19.91 -0.46
N MET A 648 -57.03 -21.10 -1.06
CA MET A 648 -57.23 -21.24 -2.50
C MET A 648 -58.54 -20.60 -2.98
N LEU A 649 -59.64 -20.77 -2.22
CA LEU A 649 -60.91 -20.11 -2.53
C LEU A 649 -60.81 -18.58 -2.44
N PHE A 650 -60.12 -18.07 -1.41
CA PHE A 650 -59.81 -16.65 -1.28
C PHE A 650 -59.04 -16.12 -2.50
N LEU A 651 -57.99 -16.83 -2.91
CA LEU A 651 -57.16 -16.45 -4.06
C LEU A 651 -57.94 -16.48 -5.38
N GLN A 652 -58.80 -17.48 -5.57
CA GLN A 652 -59.69 -17.55 -6.73
C GLN A 652 -60.61 -16.32 -6.80
N GLN A 653 -61.31 -16.00 -5.71
CA GLN A 653 -62.20 -14.84 -5.66
C GLN A 653 -61.45 -13.51 -5.82
N LEU A 654 -60.23 -13.40 -5.28
CA LEU A 654 -59.39 -12.24 -5.46
C LEU A 654 -59.01 -12.04 -6.93
N ASN A 655 -58.64 -13.11 -7.64
CA ASN A 655 -58.33 -13.06 -9.07
C ASN A 655 -59.55 -12.76 -9.94
N GLU A 656 -60.74 -13.25 -9.57
CA GLU A 656 -61.99 -12.93 -10.26
C GLU A 656 -62.35 -11.44 -10.12
N ARG A 657 -62.08 -10.83 -8.96
CA ARG A 657 -62.33 -9.40 -8.73
C ARG A 657 -61.29 -8.48 -9.31
N MET A 658 -60.04 -8.93 -9.41
CA MET A 658 -58.91 -8.13 -9.91
C MET A 658 -58.23 -8.84 -11.08
N PRO A 659 -58.79 -8.78 -12.29
CA PRO A 659 -58.17 -9.36 -13.47
C PRO A 659 -56.74 -8.83 -13.69
N GLY A 660 -55.79 -9.72 -14.02
CA GLY A 660 -54.41 -9.39 -14.38
C GLY A 660 -53.35 -9.56 -13.29
N ILE A 661 -53.72 -9.66 -11.99
CA ILE A 661 -52.72 -9.77 -10.90
C ILE A 661 -52.18 -11.19 -10.66
N LYS A 662 -52.92 -12.25 -11.06
CA LYS A 662 -52.62 -13.68 -10.78
C LYS A 662 -52.08 -13.90 -9.35
N ALA A 663 -52.90 -13.58 -8.36
CA ALA A 663 -52.64 -13.84 -6.96
C ALA A 663 -52.51 -15.34 -6.69
N ARG A 664 -51.48 -15.70 -5.93
CA ARG A 664 -51.15 -17.08 -5.53
C ARG A 664 -50.50 -17.10 -4.14
N LEU A 665 -50.32 -18.30 -3.59
CA LEU A 665 -49.42 -18.48 -2.45
C LEU A 665 -47.96 -18.41 -2.92
N LEU A 666 -47.06 -18.07 -2.01
CA LEU A 666 -45.63 -18.19 -2.26
C LEU A 666 -45.23 -19.66 -2.35
N THR A 667 -44.23 -19.98 -3.17
CA THR A 667 -43.53 -21.25 -3.02
C THR A 667 -42.75 -21.27 -1.71
N GLU A 668 -42.39 -22.45 -1.22
CA GLU A 668 -41.57 -22.59 -0.01
C GLU A 668 -40.24 -21.84 -0.15
N ALA A 669 -39.64 -21.91 -1.34
CA ALA A 669 -38.38 -21.25 -1.65
C ALA A 669 -38.52 -19.72 -1.72
N GLU A 670 -39.55 -19.21 -2.41
CA GLU A 670 -39.85 -17.78 -2.44
C GLU A 670 -40.09 -17.23 -1.04
N TRP A 671 -40.82 -17.99 -0.21
CA TRP A 671 -41.09 -17.60 1.17
C TRP A 671 -39.79 -17.50 1.99
N GLU A 672 -38.89 -18.49 1.90
CA GLU A 672 -37.62 -18.44 2.64
C GLU A 672 -36.70 -17.32 2.12
N TYR A 673 -36.67 -17.10 0.81
CA TYR A 673 -35.94 -15.98 0.19
C TYR A 673 -36.41 -14.64 0.75
N CYS A 674 -37.73 -14.43 0.76
CA CYS A 674 -38.39 -13.26 1.31
C CYS A 674 -38.14 -13.11 2.81
N CYS A 675 -38.19 -14.20 3.57
CA CYS A 675 -37.96 -14.20 5.01
C CYS A 675 -36.55 -13.73 5.32
N ARG A 676 -35.55 -14.29 4.61
CA ARG A 676 -34.13 -13.96 4.79
C ARG A 676 -33.78 -12.55 4.38
N ALA A 677 -34.38 -12.03 3.30
CA ALA A 677 -34.09 -10.70 2.77
C ALA A 677 -32.58 -10.41 2.61
N GLY A 678 -31.84 -11.38 2.07
CA GLY A 678 -30.37 -11.33 1.92
C GLY A 678 -29.56 -11.85 3.12
N SER A 679 -30.19 -12.12 4.26
CA SER A 679 -29.50 -12.66 5.44
C SER A 679 -29.18 -14.15 5.32
N THR A 680 -27.97 -14.53 5.73
CA THR A 680 -27.53 -15.93 5.90
C THR A 680 -27.69 -16.45 7.33
N THR A 681 -28.16 -15.61 8.26
CA THR A 681 -28.32 -15.97 9.68
C THR A 681 -29.65 -16.69 9.94
N PRO A 682 -29.88 -17.24 11.16
CA PRO A 682 -31.14 -17.92 11.49
C PRO A 682 -32.39 -17.03 11.41
N PHE A 683 -32.24 -15.72 11.51
CA PHE A 683 -33.30 -14.72 11.36
C PHE A 683 -32.85 -13.57 10.46
N SER A 684 -33.78 -12.86 9.84
CA SER A 684 -33.46 -11.60 9.12
C SER A 684 -32.89 -10.51 10.04
N PHE A 685 -33.08 -10.65 11.35
CA PHE A 685 -32.56 -9.76 12.39
C PHE A 685 -31.17 -10.16 12.93
N GLY A 686 -30.52 -11.16 12.32
CA GLY A 686 -29.23 -11.67 12.75
C GLY A 686 -29.34 -13.03 13.48
N HIS A 687 -28.47 -13.25 14.46
CA HIS A 687 -28.35 -14.53 15.17
C HIS A 687 -29.31 -14.70 16.35
N ARG A 688 -30.01 -13.63 16.75
CA ARG A 688 -30.91 -13.61 17.91
C ARG A 688 -32.13 -12.76 17.60
N ILE A 689 -33.21 -13.04 18.32
CA ILE A 689 -34.46 -12.29 18.27
C ILE A 689 -34.97 -12.02 19.69
N THR A 690 -35.67 -10.92 19.85
CA THR A 690 -36.38 -10.57 21.07
C THR A 690 -37.90 -10.56 20.83
N PRO A 691 -38.72 -10.67 21.88
CA PRO A 691 -40.17 -10.51 21.74
C PRO A 691 -40.60 -9.14 21.20
N ASP A 692 -39.75 -8.11 21.25
CA ASP A 692 -40.03 -6.79 20.66
C ASP A 692 -39.77 -6.73 19.15
N GLN A 693 -39.07 -7.72 18.61
CA GLN A 693 -38.87 -7.90 17.16
C GLN A 693 -39.82 -8.93 16.57
N VAL A 694 -40.13 -10.00 17.31
CA VAL A 694 -40.85 -11.18 16.81
C VAL A 694 -41.97 -11.59 17.77
N ASN A 695 -43.15 -11.91 17.24
CA ASN A 695 -44.25 -12.44 18.06
C ASN A 695 -44.15 -13.97 18.18
N TYR A 696 -43.52 -14.45 19.25
CA TYR A 696 -43.37 -15.86 19.59
C TYR A 696 -43.58 -16.09 21.10
N ASN A 697 -43.49 -17.34 21.56
CA ASN A 697 -43.48 -17.66 22.98
C ASN A 697 -42.12 -17.27 23.60
N GLY A 698 -42.01 -16.01 24.02
CA GLY A 698 -40.81 -15.44 24.63
C GLY A 698 -40.31 -16.14 25.89
N GLN A 699 -41.09 -17.03 26.53
CA GLN A 699 -40.60 -17.82 27.67
C GLN A 699 -39.52 -18.84 27.26
N TYR A 700 -39.48 -19.20 25.97
CA TYR A 700 -38.50 -20.12 25.40
C TYR A 700 -37.75 -19.41 24.27
N PRO A 701 -36.79 -18.52 24.61
CA PRO A 701 -36.00 -17.79 23.63
C PRO A 701 -35.12 -18.74 22.79
N TYR A 702 -34.61 -18.25 21.66
CA TYR A 702 -33.67 -19.01 20.84
C TYR A 702 -32.28 -19.04 21.48
N HIS A 703 -31.71 -20.22 21.60
CA HIS A 703 -30.34 -20.48 22.03
C HIS A 703 -30.02 -19.81 23.38
N THR A 704 -29.00 -18.96 23.43
CA THR A 704 -28.57 -18.21 24.61
C THR A 704 -29.34 -16.89 24.80
N GLY A 705 -30.52 -16.77 24.20
CA GLY A 705 -31.41 -15.63 24.40
C GLY A 705 -32.02 -15.59 25.80
N THR A 706 -32.48 -14.43 26.22
CA THR A 706 -33.12 -14.24 27.53
C THR A 706 -34.63 -14.42 27.44
N PRO A 707 -35.27 -15.09 28.43
CA PRO A 707 -36.72 -15.18 28.47
C PRO A 707 -37.38 -13.80 28.49
N GLY A 708 -38.50 -13.66 27.78
CA GLY A 708 -39.25 -12.43 27.67
C GLY A 708 -40.75 -12.66 27.48
N LYS A 709 -41.44 -11.63 26.97
CA LYS A 709 -42.90 -11.61 26.86
C LYS A 709 -43.45 -12.75 25.98
N ASN A 710 -44.38 -13.53 26.53
CA ASN A 710 -45.24 -14.43 25.75
C ASN A 710 -46.62 -13.78 25.60
N ARG A 711 -46.97 -13.35 24.38
CA ARG A 711 -48.22 -12.63 24.13
C ARG A 711 -49.45 -13.55 24.15
N LYS A 712 -49.29 -14.85 23.86
CA LYS A 712 -50.37 -15.86 23.80
C LYS A 712 -51.50 -15.56 22.80
N GLN A 713 -51.25 -14.66 21.84
CA GLN A 713 -52.19 -14.26 20.80
C GLN A 713 -51.42 -13.65 19.62
N THR A 714 -52.11 -13.50 18.49
CA THR A 714 -51.60 -12.72 17.36
C THR A 714 -51.38 -11.24 17.76
N VAL A 715 -50.65 -10.50 16.95
CA VAL A 715 -50.58 -9.03 17.03
C VAL A 715 -51.06 -8.43 15.70
N PRO A 716 -51.51 -7.16 15.68
CA PRO A 716 -51.76 -6.46 14.44
C PRO A 716 -50.54 -6.50 13.52
N VAL A 717 -50.75 -6.62 12.22
CA VAL A 717 -49.66 -6.56 11.24
C VAL A 717 -48.96 -5.19 11.30
N LYS A 718 -47.67 -5.15 10.98
CA LYS A 718 -46.83 -3.93 11.08
C LYS A 718 -46.71 -3.36 12.49
N SER A 719 -47.03 -4.14 13.53
CA SER A 719 -46.82 -3.71 14.92
C SER A 719 -45.41 -4.03 15.42
N LEU A 720 -44.66 -4.85 14.68
CA LEU A 720 -43.27 -5.18 14.94
C LEU A 720 -42.39 -4.77 13.73
N PRO A 721 -41.07 -4.64 13.90
CA PRO A 721 -40.16 -4.29 12.82
C PRO A 721 -40.24 -5.25 11.61
N CYS A 722 -40.06 -4.73 10.41
CA CYS A 722 -39.91 -5.53 9.18
C CYS A 722 -38.46 -5.97 8.96
N ASN A 723 -38.26 -6.90 8.02
CA ASN A 723 -36.92 -7.23 7.52
C ASN A 723 -36.38 -6.17 6.53
N ALA A 724 -35.19 -6.40 5.99
CA ALA A 724 -34.49 -5.48 5.09
C ALA A 724 -35.24 -5.17 3.77
N TRP A 725 -36.24 -5.98 3.40
CA TRP A 725 -37.08 -5.76 2.22
C TRP A 725 -38.47 -5.21 2.58
N GLY A 726 -38.66 -4.74 3.81
CA GLY A 726 -39.93 -4.15 4.23
C GLY A 726 -41.07 -5.16 4.38
N LEU A 727 -40.76 -6.45 4.57
CA LEU A 727 -41.73 -7.50 4.85
C LEU A 727 -41.87 -7.72 6.37
N TYR A 728 -43.09 -7.62 6.86
CA TYR A 728 -43.42 -7.63 8.28
C TYR A 728 -43.82 -9.02 8.76
N GLU A 729 -43.46 -9.32 10.02
CA GLU A 729 -43.82 -10.55 10.72
C GLU A 729 -43.49 -11.86 9.95
N MET A 730 -42.45 -11.86 9.10
CA MET A 730 -41.93 -13.08 8.45
C MET A 730 -41.41 -14.12 9.46
N HIS A 731 -41.14 -13.68 10.69
CA HIS A 731 -40.84 -14.53 11.83
C HIS A 731 -42.00 -14.43 12.84
N GLY A 732 -42.62 -15.57 13.19
CA GLY A 732 -43.67 -15.64 14.21
C GLY A 732 -45.02 -15.09 13.76
N ASN A 733 -45.82 -14.64 14.74
CA ASN A 733 -47.23 -14.26 14.61
C ASN A 733 -48.15 -15.41 14.17
N VAL A 734 -48.11 -15.83 12.90
CA VAL A 734 -48.85 -16.99 12.38
C VAL A 734 -48.00 -17.76 11.37
N TRP A 735 -48.18 -19.07 11.32
CA TRP A 735 -47.70 -19.90 10.22
C TRP A 735 -48.35 -19.44 8.92
N GLU A 736 -47.60 -19.40 7.83
CA GLU A 736 -48.10 -18.98 6.52
C GLU A 736 -48.15 -20.20 5.59
N TRP A 737 -49.30 -20.48 4.97
CA TRP A 737 -49.42 -21.51 3.93
C TRP A 737 -48.57 -21.20 2.69
N CYS A 738 -47.83 -22.20 2.20
CA CYS A 738 -47.13 -22.17 0.92
C CYS A 738 -47.80 -23.10 -0.11
N GLN A 739 -47.54 -22.86 -1.39
CA GLN A 739 -48.09 -23.65 -2.50
C GLN A 739 -47.64 -25.12 -2.46
N ASP A 740 -46.41 -25.36 -2.02
CA ASP A 740 -45.73 -26.65 -2.13
C ASP A 740 -46.38 -27.76 -1.29
N TYR A 741 -46.37 -28.97 -1.86
CA TYR A 741 -46.56 -30.18 -1.07
C TYR A 741 -45.31 -30.48 -0.23
N TRP A 742 -45.52 -31.14 0.90
CA TRP A 742 -44.42 -31.54 1.78
C TRP A 742 -43.53 -32.60 1.10
N GLN A 743 -42.22 -32.34 1.11
CA GLN A 743 -41.20 -33.35 0.85
C GLN A 743 -40.24 -33.47 2.03
N GLU A 744 -39.92 -34.71 2.38
CA GLU A 744 -39.12 -35.03 3.57
C GLU A 744 -37.66 -34.55 3.42
N ASN A 745 -37.07 -34.80 2.25
CA ASN A 745 -35.68 -34.48 1.94
C ASN A 745 -35.61 -33.41 0.85
N LEU A 746 -34.92 -32.30 1.16
CA LEU A 746 -34.51 -31.32 0.15
C LEU A 746 -33.23 -31.85 -0.52
N SER A 747 -33.20 -31.89 -1.86
CA SER A 747 -31.99 -32.29 -2.58
C SER A 747 -30.94 -31.19 -2.51
N ALA A 748 -29.71 -31.55 -2.14
CA ALA A 748 -28.57 -30.63 -2.05
C ALA A 748 -27.51 -30.87 -3.13
N GLU A 749 -27.79 -31.74 -4.11
CA GLU A 749 -26.79 -32.16 -5.10
C GLU A 749 -26.58 -31.10 -6.19
N GLU A 750 -27.63 -30.38 -6.60
CA GLU A 750 -27.57 -29.37 -7.65
C GLU A 750 -28.36 -28.11 -7.27
N PRO A 751 -27.95 -26.92 -7.75
CA PRO A 751 -28.74 -25.70 -7.60
C PRO A 751 -30.15 -25.86 -8.17
N GLN A 752 -31.17 -25.54 -7.37
CA GLN A 752 -32.56 -25.63 -7.79
C GLN A 752 -33.01 -24.31 -8.40
N ARG A 753 -33.53 -24.35 -9.62
CA ARG A 753 -34.09 -23.17 -10.30
C ARG A 753 -35.61 -23.16 -10.18
N ASP A 754 -36.15 -22.07 -9.64
CA ASP A 754 -37.59 -21.82 -9.46
C ASP A 754 -38.39 -23.03 -8.89
N PRO A 755 -37.94 -23.68 -7.80
CA PRO A 755 -38.54 -24.91 -7.31
C PRO A 755 -40.00 -24.70 -6.87
N GLN A 756 -40.86 -25.65 -7.25
CA GLN A 756 -42.31 -25.65 -6.99
C GLN A 756 -42.75 -26.77 -6.01
N GLY A 757 -41.78 -27.50 -5.45
CA GLY A 757 -42.03 -28.71 -4.66
C GLY A 757 -42.51 -29.89 -5.50
N PRO A 758 -42.86 -31.02 -4.86
CA PRO A 758 -43.37 -32.20 -5.57
C PRO A 758 -44.78 -31.95 -6.12
N ALA A 759 -45.11 -32.62 -7.24
CA ALA A 759 -46.39 -32.45 -7.92
C ALA A 759 -47.60 -32.95 -7.11
N THR A 760 -47.40 -33.91 -6.21
CA THR A 760 -48.44 -34.52 -5.36
C THR A 760 -47.95 -34.70 -3.93
N GLY A 761 -48.88 -34.77 -2.98
CA GLY A 761 -48.56 -35.02 -1.58
C GLY A 761 -49.80 -35.00 -0.67
N GLU A 762 -49.61 -35.47 0.55
CA GLU A 762 -50.68 -35.52 1.57
C GLU A 762 -50.76 -34.23 2.40
N PHE A 763 -49.61 -33.58 2.63
CA PHE A 763 -49.48 -32.40 3.47
C PHE A 763 -48.99 -31.20 2.66
N ARG A 764 -49.41 -30.00 3.05
CA ARG A 764 -48.92 -28.72 2.50
C ARG A 764 -47.92 -28.08 3.44
N ILE A 765 -46.98 -27.33 2.85
CA ILE A 765 -45.96 -26.60 3.60
C ILE A 765 -46.58 -25.40 4.33
N VAL A 766 -46.11 -25.16 5.56
CA VAL A 766 -46.25 -23.88 6.25
C VAL A 766 -44.90 -23.36 6.72
N ARG A 767 -44.76 -22.02 6.77
CA ARG A 767 -43.50 -21.33 7.10
C ARG A 767 -43.67 -20.21 8.13
N GLY A 768 -42.58 -19.81 8.78
CA GLY A 768 -42.49 -18.64 9.68
C GLY A 768 -42.72 -18.87 11.17
N GLY A 769 -43.37 -19.98 11.56
CA GLY A 769 -43.72 -20.22 12.95
C GLY A 769 -44.90 -19.39 13.42
N SER A 770 -45.16 -19.29 14.74
CA SER A 770 -46.33 -18.54 15.23
C SER A 770 -46.13 -17.96 16.63
N TRP A 771 -47.11 -17.17 17.09
CA TRP A 771 -47.18 -16.60 18.44
C TRP A 771 -47.01 -17.63 19.58
N SER A 772 -47.26 -18.91 19.31
CA SER A 772 -47.27 -19.99 20.31
C SER A 772 -45.96 -20.79 20.39
N LEU A 773 -45.09 -20.68 19.39
CA LEU A 773 -43.86 -21.48 19.29
C LEU A 773 -42.68 -20.80 19.99
N SER A 774 -41.69 -21.58 20.42
CA SER A 774 -40.42 -21.06 20.95
C SER A 774 -39.59 -20.35 19.88
N GLY A 775 -38.52 -19.65 20.29
CA GLY A 775 -37.60 -18.96 19.39
C GLY A 775 -37.01 -19.90 18.32
N ARG A 776 -36.79 -21.17 18.67
CA ARG A 776 -36.42 -22.24 17.72
C ARG A 776 -37.37 -22.37 16.54
N GLY A 777 -38.67 -22.25 16.79
CA GLY A 777 -39.74 -22.56 15.84
C GLY A 777 -40.06 -21.43 14.87
N VAL A 778 -39.37 -20.29 14.97
CA VAL A 778 -39.56 -19.11 14.12
C VAL A 778 -38.31 -18.74 13.32
N ARG A 779 -37.29 -19.62 13.24
CA ARG A 779 -36.12 -19.41 12.36
C ARG A 779 -36.53 -19.41 10.88
N SER A 780 -35.75 -18.73 10.04
CA SER A 780 -35.98 -18.66 8.59
C SER A 780 -36.12 -20.04 7.95
N ALA A 781 -35.30 -21.01 8.38
CA ALA A 781 -35.23 -22.34 7.78
C ALA A 781 -36.29 -23.34 8.29
N VAL A 782 -37.05 -23.03 9.36
CA VAL A 782 -37.96 -24.02 9.99
C VAL A 782 -39.14 -24.32 9.08
N ARG A 783 -39.27 -25.59 8.72
CA ARG A 783 -40.35 -26.12 7.87
C ARG A 783 -41.42 -26.77 8.75
N GLY A 784 -42.69 -26.42 8.50
CA GLY A 784 -43.84 -27.10 9.07
C GLY A 784 -44.69 -27.75 7.98
N LYS A 785 -45.55 -28.70 8.37
CA LYS A 785 -46.53 -29.32 7.48
C LYS A 785 -47.83 -29.58 8.19
N PHE A 786 -48.94 -29.37 7.49
CA PHE A 786 -50.27 -29.68 7.97
C PHE A 786 -51.13 -30.25 6.85
N SER A 787 -52.17 -31.00 7.23
CA SER A 787 -53.18 -31.45 6.26
C SER A 787 -53.84 -30.23 5.63
N PRO A 788 -54.14 -30.23 4.32
CA PRO A 788 -54.75 -29.08 3.66
C PRO A 788 -56.14 -28.71 4.22
N HIS A 789 -56.79 -29.62 4.97
CA HIS A 789 -58.07 -29.38 5.66
C HIS A 789 -57.89 -28.76 7.06
N PHE A 790 -56.68 -28.80 7.62
CA PHE A 790 -56.42 -28.38 8.99
C PHE A 790 -56.61 -26.87 9.15
N ARG A 791 -57.28 -26.48 10.25
CA ARG A 791 -57.52 -25.09 10.63
C ARG A 791 -57.03 -24.88 12.05
N ASN A 792 -56.21 -23.87 12.30
CA ASN A 792 -55.75 -23.54 13.65
C ASN A 792 -55.57 -22.04 13.83
N SER A 793 -55.68 -21.57 15.08
CA SER A 793 -55.48 -20.16 15.45
C SER A 793 -54.04 -19.66 15.37
N CYS A 794 -53.15 -20.49 14.85
CA CYS A 794 -51.76 -20.15 14.59
C CYS A 794 -51.39 -20.22 13.10
N ILE A 795 -52.36 -20.42 12.18
CA ILE A 795 -52.11 -20.56 10.74
C ILE A 795 -52.95 -19.53 9.95
N GLY A 796 -52.28 -18.77 9.10
CA GLY A 796 -52.82 -17.80 8.16
C GLY A 796 -52.17 -17.94 6.77
N LEU A 797 -52.06 -16.84 6.03
CA LEU A 797 -51.48 -16.82 4.68
C LEU A 797 -50.89 -15.46 4.32
N ARG A 798 -49.91 -15.49 3.42
CA ARG A 798 -49.39 -14.35 2.66
C ARG A 798 -49.48 -14.67 1.18
N ILE A 799 -49.72 -13.64 0.39
CA ILE A 799 -49.97 -13.79 -1.05
C ILE A 799 -48.88 -13.13 -1.87
N ALA A 800 -48.61 -13.72 -3.02
CA ALA A 800 -47.75 -13.17 -4.06
C ALA A 800 -48.54 -12.96 -5.35
N LEU A 801 -48.05 -12.07 -6.21
CA LEU A 801 -48.61 -11.78 -7.52
C LEU A 801 -47.54 -12.10 -8.57
N SER A 802 -47.94 -12.86 -9.58
CA SER A 802 -47.17 -13.09 -10.80
C SER A 802 -47.85 -12.31 -11.92
N PRO A 803 -47.53 -11.02 -12.12
CA PRO A 803 -48.15 -10.26 -13.21
C PRO A 803 -47.99 -11.04 -14.50
N GLU A 804 -49.06 -11.14 -15.27
CA GLU A 804 -49.09 -11.91 -16.51
C GLU A 804 -47.95 -11.40 -17.41
N GLU A 805 -47.12 -12.31 -17.95
CA GLU A 805 -46.22 -11.93 -19.04
C GLU A 805 -47.07 -11.88 -20.32
N GLU A 806 -46.80 -10.91 -21.21
CA GLU A 806 -47.33 -11.01 -22.56
C GLU A 806 -46.88 -12.34 -23.18
N PRO A 807 -47.72 -13.01 -23.98
CA PRO A 807 -47.21 -14.04 -24.88
C PRO A 807 -46.08 -13.39 -25.70
N ALA A 808 -44.93 -14.05 -25.76
CA ALA A 808 -43.79 -13.57 -26.54
C ALA A 808 -44.26 -13.19 -27.97
N PRO A 809 -43.76 -12.07 -28.53
CA PRO A 809 -44.24 -11.53 -29.80
C PRO A 809 -44.13 -12.49 -30.98
#